data_AF-A0A6G1J622-F1
#
_entry.id   AF-A0A6G1J622-F1
#
_cell.length_a   1.000
_cell.length_b   1.000
_cell.length_c   1.000
_cell.angle_alpha   90.00
_cell.angle_beta   90.00
_cell.angle_gamma   90.00
#
_symmetry.space_group_name_H-M   'P 1'
#
loop_
_entity.id
_entity.type
_entity.pdbx_description
1 polymer ?
#
loop_
_entity_poly.entity_id
_entity_poly.type
_entity_poly.pdbx_seq_one_letter_code
_entity_poly.pdbx_strand_id
1 'polypeptide(L)'
;MALRQRPAARFFAAFYRWSCYTQRTPCIHPTRHDQTASPRYSTLRSTRSYFSTAQNRQDEGSQVQPEVGEQPEKDINGPVQSEEVVIRKVAPGEKPAKHETKLLQDGLLPDYTMAQIGAAAMGEVVRGLMRHVPSSVAIITATHIDPELEKRVPLGIAVSSFNTVTLDPPHVSFNIRYPSKTLDAIRDAKGRFRVHLLSGDKKSSQIVETFARGNNPKAYKLRQRVVPLFLPSNRDLPHATESVAPQIRGPTVIAALECELTQEVVVADHVIAVAKVNSLATKDKLVGTLLYHEGVYKRANGTVLQGHQDASKPDPRMSDDVGVYWKYDLFPGKVEREDLVQRMKAFFKQHPRILEMQPKLARRELQRSLGLPAAAFGINLLQLIQECKVDSGLSMDPHSDSPSGPLLFDFHGRLSPDDIVTIANRARKLVLADPIALSLGYQFLFTQLSFSMFSHGLLASDILQPLRADGIVAPFEQDAHVRIENPNFEPTIEDLEIVEFKLLEFIKTKTYDEVYKMTDEELRQAIEESEWATSWIWRVRTRLTVEAFPDIFNAPHIDLKGQLTPEEVRVFVNRAIQFVAVENNQVMKKHISMPKVELLRRIGVHPLISGVDSDFLFGKLSFLTFQTNNYRELPEAVDQMLKRMFVKKTFTWEDLETRVRELVQRNTLHATRWSREDILAAMGIDQRAKLKTPFSENKPHINRSHVVPILVAKALRNHYGKGTPEENDAIKAFLKSQYNYDVVGPSAPPSPDDSRGSDEEMFEAM
;
A
#
# COMPACT_ATOMS: atom_id res chain seq x y z
N MET A 1 0.45 -55.93 -11.54
CA MET A 1 1.22 -54.91 -10.80
C MET A 1 0.44 -53.61 -10.81
N ALA A 2 -0.22 -53.26 -9.71
CA ALA A 2 -0.93 -51.98 -9.57
C ALA A 2 0.03 -50.94 -8.98
N LEU A 3 0.14 -49.77 -9.64
CA LEU A 3 0.90 -48.62 -9.13
C LEU A 3 0.39 -48.24 -7.74
N ARG A 4 1.29 -48.33 -6.75
CA ARG A 4 1.06 -47.90 -5.36
C ARG A 4 0.63 -46.43 -5.35
N GLN A 5 -0.67 -46.18 -5.18
CA GLN A 5 -1.18 -44.83 -4.93
C GLN A 5 -0.66 -44.33 -3.56
N ARG A 6 -0.14 -43.09 -3.53
CA ARG A 6 0.40 -42.44 -2.33
C ARG A 6 -0.65 -42.36 -1.20
N PRO A 7 -0.26 -42.38 0.09
CA PRO A 7 -1.20 -42.33 1.23
C PRO A 7 -2.22 -41.18 1.17
N ALA A 8 -1.83 -40.01 0.64
CA ALA A 8 -2.72 -38.86 0.45
C ALA A 8 -3.91 -39.13 -0.49
N ALA A 9 -3.77 -40.07 -1.44
CA ALA A 9 -4.88 -40.48 -2.30
C ALA A 9 -5.96 -41.26 -1.52
N ARG A 10 -5.62 -41.90 -0.39
CA ARG A 10 -6.58 -42.64 0.45
C ARG A 10 -7.49 -41.69 1.24
N PHE A 11 -7.00 -40.51 1.63
CA PHE A 11 -7.78 -39.50 2.35
C PHE A 11 -8.98 -39.02 1.53
N PHE A 12 -8.78 -38.77 0.24
CA PHE A 12 -9.87 -38.41 -0.67
C PHE A 12 -10.67 -39.63 -1.18
N ALA A 13 -10.03 -40.79 -1.39
CA ALA A 13 -10.71 -41.98 -1.89
C ALA A 13 -11.82 -42.52 -0.95
N ALA A 14 -11.73 -42.28 0.36
CA ALA A 14 -12.77 -42.68 1.32
C ALA A 14 -14.13 -41.99 1.05
N PHE A 15 -14.13 -40.78 0.49
CA PHE A 15 -15.35 -40.05 0.10
C PHE A 15 -15.90 -40.48 -1.27
N TYR A 16 -15.06 -40.98 -2.19
CA TYR A 16 -15.41 -41.13 -3.61
C TYR A 16 -15.50 -42.58 -4.11
N ARG A 17 -15.24 -43.60 -3.28
CA ARG A 17 -15.33 -45.03 -3.67
C ARG A 17 -16.38 -45.82 -2.88
N TRP A 18 -17.60 -45.30 -2.74
CA TRP A 18 -18.72 -46.06 -2.19
C TRP A 18 -19.73 -46.48 -3.26
N SER A 19 -19.34 -47.36 -4.21
CA SER A 19 -20.30 -48.17 -4.99
C SER A 19 -19.62 -49.28 -5.81
N CYS A 20 -19.34 -50.43 -5.20
CA CYS A 20 -19.24 -51.69 -5.94
C CYS A 20 -19.92 -52.88 -5.23
N TYR A 21 -20.27 -52.78 -3.94
CA TYR A 21 -20.81 -53.92 -3.18
C TYR A 21 -22.34 -53.93 -3.01
N THR A 22 -23.06 -52.91 -3.49
CA THR A 22 -24.53 -52.83 -3.35
C THR A 22 -25.31 -53.22 -4.59
N GLN A 23 -24.65 -53.58 -5.71
CA GLN A 23 -25.32 -54.19 -6.85
C GLN A 23 -25.40 -55.70 -6.65
N ARG A 24 -26.53 -56.15 -6.13
CA ARG A 24 -26.90 -57.57 -6.07
C ARG A 24 -27.07 -58.10 -7.50
N THR A 25 -26.36 -59.18 -7.82
CA THR A 25 -26.75 -60.14 -8.87
C THR A 25 -26.87 -61.52 -8.24
N PRO A 26 -27.86 -62.34 -8.64
CA PRO A 26 -28.24 -63.55 -7.92
C PRO A 26 -27.26 -64.70 -8.12
N CYS A 27 -27.27 -65.58 -7.13
CA CYS A 27 -26.33 -66.67 -6.86
C CYS A 27 -26.09 -67.63 -8.03
N ILE A 28 -24.82 -68.02 -8.21
CA ILE A 28 -24.44 -69.28 -8.85
C ILE A 28 -23.54 -70.03 -7.88
N HIS A 29 -24.03 -71.18 -7.39
CA HIS A 29 -23.26 -72.19 -6.67
C HIS A 29 -22.11 -72.71 -7.56
N PRO A 30 -20.96 -73.08 -6.97
CA PRO A 30 -20.69 -74.52 -6.93
C PRO A 30 -19.88 -75.04 -5.71
N THR A 31 -20.34 -76.20 -5.24
CA THR A 31 -19.63 -77.43 -4.83
C THR A 31 -18.39 -77.44 -3.91
N ARG A 32 -18.54 -78.25 -2.86
CA ARG A 32 -17.53 -78.91 -2.01
C ARG A 32 -16.37 -79.55 -2.79
N HIS A 33 -15.15 -79.47 -2.26
CA HIS A 33 -14.33 -80.66 -1.98
C HIS A 33 -13.27 -80.39 -0.91
N ASP A 34 -12.83 -81.48 -0.32
CA ASP A 34 -12.22 -81.67 1.01
C ASP A 34 -10.74 -82.11 0.89
N GLN A 35 -9.96 -81.93 1.97
CA GLN A 35 -8.70 -82.65 2.35
C GLN A 35 -7.40 -82.35 1.54
N THR A 36 -6.14 -82.30 2.03
CA THR A 36 -5.39 -82.83 3.20
C THR A 36 -4.02 -82.11 3.41
N ALA A 37 -3.55 -82.05 4.67
CA ALA A 37 -2.19 -82.25 5.26
C ALA A 37 -0.89 -81.52 4.78
N SER A 38 -0.14 -81.01 5.79
CA SER A 38 1.24 -80.44 5.84
C SER A 38 2.38 -81.50 5.76
N PRO A 39 3.71 -81.24 5.97
CA PRO A 39 4.45 -80.00 6.35
C PRO A 39 5.89 -79.76 5.75
N ARG A 40 6.46 -78.55 6.01
CA ARG A 40 7.86 -78.21 6.46
C ARG A 40 8.60 -77.07 5.71
N TYR A 41 8.92 -76.03 6.50
CA TYR A 41 10.08 -75.09 6.54
C TYR A 41 10.61 -74.36 5.28
N SER A 42 10.50 -73.02 5.24
CA SER A 42 11.56 -72.08 5.68
C SER A 42 11.24 -70.59 5.40
N THR A 43 11.61 -69.75 6.38
CA THR A 43 12.04 -68.34 6.36
C THR A 43 11.22 -67.19 5.74
N LEU A 44 11.09 -66.15 6.60
CA LEU A 44 11.00 -64.70 6.37
C LEU A 44 9.64 -64.02 6.15
N ARG A 45 9.48 -62.96 6.96
CA ARG A 45 8.49 -61.86 6.97
C ARG A 45 7.19 -62.10 7.75
N SER A 46 7.28 -61.71 9.03
CA SER A 46 6.15 -61.41 9.90
C SER A 46 5.18 -60.44 9.22
N THR A 47 3.99 -60.93 8.94
CA THR A 47 2.77 -60.15 8.79
C THR A 47 1.76 -60.68 9.80
N ARG A 48 0.89 -59.76 10.23
CA ARG A 48 -0.30 -59.93 11.07
C ARG A 48 0.02 -59.96 12.59
N SER A 49 -0.86 -59.54 13.48
CA SER A 49 -2.32 -59.36 13.40
C SER A 49 -2.73 -58.37 14.49
N TYR A 50 -3.64 -57.46 14.19
CA TYR A 50 -4.39 -56.75 15.23
C TYR A 50 -5.39 -57.74 15.84
N PHE A 51 -5.30 -57.97 17.14
CA PHE A 51 -6.31 -58.64 17.96
C PHE A 51 -6.83 -57.66 19.01
N SER A 52 -8.12 -57.80 19.29
CA SER A 52 -8.94 -57.03 20.23
C SER A 52 -8.68 -57.38 21.70
N THR A 53 -9.03 -56.41 22.56
CA THR A 53 -9.41 -56.46 23.99
C THR A 53 -8.37 -56.91 25.03
N ALA A 54 -8.14 -56.11 26.08
CA ALA A 54 -8.84 -56.22 27.38
C ALA A 54 -8.22 -55.33 28.48
N GLN A 55 -9.03 -55.12 29.53
CA GLN A 55 -8.81 -54.40 30.79
C GLN A 55 -7.61 -54.90 31.64
N ASN A 56 -7.15 -54.05 32.57
CA ASN A 56 -6.75 -54.40 33.94
C ASN A 56 -7.08 -53.21 34.85
N ARG A 57 -8.03 -53.32 35.80
CA ARG A 57 -7.98 -53.94 37.15
C ARG A 57 -7.06 -53.22 38.13
N GLN A 58 -7.65 -52.76 39.24
CA GLN A 58 -7.19 -53.08 40.59
C GLN A 58 -8.40 -53.29 41.51
N ASP A 59 -8.26 -54.29 42.36
CA ASP A 59 -9.21 -54.91 43.28
C ASP A 59 -9.42 -54.09 44.58
N GLU A 60 -10.57 -54.26 45.23
CA GLU A 60 -10.70 -54.97 46.52
C GLU A 60 -12.15 -54.89 47.04
N GLY A 61 -12.65 -56.01 47.57
CA GLY A 61 -14.06 -56.22 47.86
C GLY A 61 -14.52 -55.75 49.24
N SER A 62 -15.85 -55.65 49.40
CA SER A 62 -16.55 -56.05 50.62
C SER A 62 -18.04 -56.33 50.35
N GLN A 63 -18.56 -57.25 51.15
CA GLN A 63 -19.79 -58.05 51.07
C GLN A 63 -21.14 -57.30 51.27
N VAL A 64 -22.22 -58.05 50.97
CA VAL A 64 -23.55 -58.14 51.65
C VAL A 64 -24.79 -57.60 50.89
N GLN A 65 -25.51 -58.55 50.27
CA GLN A 65 -26.96 -58.88 50.25
C GLN A 65 -28.11 -57.85 49.99
N PRO A 66 -29.30 -58.33 49.53
CA PRO A 66 -30.31 -57.58 48.75
C PRO A 66 -31.64 -57.32 49.50
N GLU A 67 -32.51 -56.43 48.98
CA GLU A 67 -34.00 -56.43 49.11
C GLU A 67 -34.58 -55.23 48.30
N VAL A 68 -35.41 -55.43 47.26
CA VAL A 68 -36.89 -55.55 47.20
C VAL A 68 -37.67 -54.28 47.59
N GLY A 69 -38.58 -53.86 46.69
CA GLY A 69 -39.62 -52.83 46.91
C GLY A 69 -39.83 -51.94 45.68
N GLU A 70 -40.49 -52.46 44.63
CA GLU A 70 -41.91 -52.21 44.29
C GLU A 70 -42.26 -50.79 43.77
N GLN A 71 -42.74 -50.82 42.53
CA GLN A 71 -43.46 -49.85 41.68
C GLN A 71 -44.66 -49.13 42.39
N PRO A 72 -45.33 -48.10 41.81
CA PRO A 72 -45.63 -47.99 40.37
C PRO A 72 -45.71 -46.61 39.69
N GLU A 73 -45.70 -46.70 38.37
CA GLU A 73 -46.17 -45.72 37.40
C GLU A 73 -47.59 -45.23 37.71
N LYS A 74 -47.85 -43.94 37.47
CA LYS A 74 -49.08 -43.55 36.76
C LYS A 74 -48.93 -42.21 36.05
N ASP A 75 -49.60 -42.21 34.93
CA ASP A 75 -49.42 -41.38 33.77
C ASP A 75 -50.50 -40.26 33.73
N ILE A 76 -50.26 -39.28 32.86
CA ILE A 76 -51.20 -38.38 32.13
C ILE A 76 -51.97 -37.19 32.79
N ASN A 77 -51.74 -36.03 32.14
CA ASN A 77 -52.69 -34.97 31.70
C ASN A 77 -53.07 -33.74 32.55
N GLY A 78 -52.35 -32.63 32.28
CA GLY A 78 -52.85 -31.26 31.99
C GLY A 78 -53.23 -30.33 33.17
N PRO A 79 -53.40 -28.99 32.97
CA PRO A 79 -53.13 -28.15 31.81
C PRO A 79 -52.19 -26.95 32.08
N VAL A 80 -51.85 -26.28 30.98
CA VAL A 80 -51.10 -25.02 30.85
C VAL A 80 -51.65 -23.89 31.73
N GLN A 81 -50.77 -23.22 32.48
CA GLN A 81 -50.92 -21.82 32.84
C GLN A 81 -49.65 -21.06 32.44
N SER A 82 -49.90 -20.04 31.63
CA SER A 82 -48.97 -19.02 31.15
C SER A 82 -48.50 -18.12 32.29
N GLU A 83 -47.20 -18.13 32.57
CA GLU A 83 -46.55 -17.06 33.31
C GLU A 83 -45.61 -16.28 32.37
N GLU A 84 -45.81 -14.96 32.36
CA GLU A 84 -45.03 -13.97 31.64
C GLU A 84 -43.56 -14.00 32.07
N VAL A 85 -42.66 -14.36 31.16
CA VAL A 85 -41.23 -14.10 31.34
C VAL A 85 -40.94 -12.65 30.96
N VAL A 86 -40.78 -11.81 31.97
CA VAL A 86 -40.28 -10.44 31.85
C VAL A 86 -38.91 -10.46 31.16
N ILE A 87 -38.87 -10.00 29.90
CA ILE A 87 -37.63 -9.78 29.15
C ILE A 87 -36.91 -8.58 29.78
N ARG A 88 -35.82 -8.84 30.51
CA ARG A 88 -34.89 -7.81 30.97
C ARG A 88 -34.15 -7.26 29.75
N LYS A 89 -34.50 -6.04 29.31
CA LYS A 89 -33.76 -5.30 28.26
C LYS A 89 -32.32 -5.07 28.72
N VAL A 90 -31.36 -5.71 28.05
CA VAL A 90 -29.93 -5.40 28.18
C VAL A 90 -29.66 -4.12 27.37
N ALA A 91 -29.03 -3.13 28.00
CA ALA A 91 -28.66 -1.87 27.38
C ALA A 91 -27.55 -2.07 26.33
N PRO A 92 -27.54 -1.30 25.22
CA PRO A 92 -26.54 -1.45 24.17
C PRO A 92 -25.21 -0.82 24.61
N GLY A 93 -24.22 -1.64 24.98
CA GLY A 93 -22.89 -1.11 25.34
C GLY A 93 -21.81 -2.10 25.78
N GLU A 94 -22.14 -3.30 26.26
CA GLU A 94 -21.11 -4.25 26.70
C GLU A 94 -20.64 -5.17 25.57
N LYS A 95 -19.35 -5.05 25.19
CA LYS A 95 -18.67 -5.98 24.28
C LYS A 95 -18.31 -7.27 25.03
N PRO A 96 -18.62 -8.48 24.50
CA PRO A 96 -18.38 -9.76 25.18
C PRO A 96 -16.92 -10.27 25.09
N ALA A 97 -15.97 -9.43 24.67
CA ALA A 97 -14.61 -9.86 24.33
C ALA A 97 -13.77 -10.38 25.52
N LYS A 98 -14.15 -10.06 26.78
CA LYS A 98 -13.43 -10.54 27.97
C LYS A 98 -13.74 -12.00 28.35
N HIS A 99 -14.82 -12.59 27.81
CA HIS A 99 -15.15 -14.00 28.06
C HIS A 99 -14.46 -14.98 27.08
N GLU A 100 -14.10 -14.51 25.87
CA GLU A 100 -13.48 -15.35 24.81
C GLU A 100 -12.10 -15.88 25.19
N THR A 101 -11.31 -15.12 25.95
CA THR A 101 -9.90 -15.45 26.22
C THR A 101 -9.71 -16.37 27.42
N LYS A 102 -10.64 -16.40 28.37
CA LYS A 102 -10.48 -17.13 29.64
C LYS A 102 -10.81 -18.62 29.56
N LEU A 103 -11.55 -19.06 28.53
CA LEU A 103 -12.00 -20.45 28.36
C LEU A 103 -10.98 -21.36 27.65
N LEU A 104 -9.98 -20.79 26.96
CA LEU A 104 -9.04 -21.54 26.11
C LEU A 104 -7.59 -21.52 26.63
N GLN A 105 -7.30 -20.72 27.66
CA GLN A 105 -5.94 -20.51 28.16
C GLN A 105 -5.51 -21.56 29.20
N ASP A 106 -6.46 -22.28 29.79
CA ASP A 106 -6.21 -23.39 30.71
C ASP A 106 -6.22 -24.71 29.92
N GLY A 107 -5.02 -25.17 29.52
CA GLY A 107 -4.77 -26.29 28.61
C GLY A 107 -5.17 -27.70 29.11
N LEU A 108 -6.41 -27.88 29.54
CA LEU A 108 -7.07 -29.17 29.79
C LEU A 108 -8.54 -28.95 29.43
N LEU A 109 -9.06 -29.57 28.38
CA LEU A 109 -10.51 -29.67 28.21
C LEU A 109 -11.00 -30.67 29.27
N PRO A 110 -11.74 -30.27 30.32
CA PRO A 110 -12.54 -31.22 31.06
C PRO A 110 -13.63 -31.72 30.08
N ASP A 111 -14.07 -32.97 30.23
CA ASP A 111 -15.25 -33.50 29.55
C ASP A 111 -16.50 -32.69 29.96
N TYR A 112 -16.68 -31.50 29.38
CA TYR A 112 -17.92 -30.73 29.53
C TYR A 112 -18.99 -31.46 28.74
N THR A 113 -19.95 -32.05 29.46
CA THR A 113 -21.11 -32.67 28.85
C THR A 113 -21.99 -31.61 28.18
N MET A 114 -22.64 -31.99 27.06
CA MET A 114 -23.53 -31.15 26.24
C MET A 114 -24.62 -30.41 27.05
N ALA A 115 -24.89 -30.82 28.30
CA ALA A 115 -25.86 -30.22 29.19
C ALA A 115 -25.40 -28.91 29.88
N GLN A 116 -24.10 -28.59 29.93
CA GLN A 116 -23.56 -27.51 30.76
C GLN A 116 -23.24 -26.21 30.02
N ILE A 117 -23.18 -26.22 28.69
CA ILE A 117 -22.87 -25.04 27.86
C ILE A 117 -24.16 -24.61 27.14
N GLY A 118 -24.75 -23.48 27.55
CA GLY A 118 -25.93 -22.92 26.87
C GLY A 118 -25.67 -22.69 25.37
N ALA A 119 -26.69 -22.84 24.52
CA ALA A 119 -26.55 -22.89 23.06
C ALA A 119 -25.73 -21.73 22.42
N ALA A 120 -25.84 -20.51 22.96
CA ALA A 120 -25.06 -19.35 22.50
C ALA A 120 -23.57 -19.44 22.85
N ALA A 121 -23.24 -19.96 24.04
CA ALA A 121 -21.85 -20.19 24.45
C ALA A 121 -21.22 -21.34 23.62
N MET A 122 -22.01 -22.36 23.26
CA MET A 122 -21.55 -23.45 22.39
C MET A 122 -21.19 -22.95 20.99
N GLY A 123 -21.99 -22.03 20.42
CA GLY A 123 -21.69 -21.42 19.13
C GLY A 123 -20.34 -20.70 19.09
N GLU A 124 -19.99 -19.95 20.15
CA GLU A 124 -18.68 -19.29 20.24
C GLU A 124 -17.53 -20.28 20.47
N VAL A 125 -17.73 -21.32 21.28
CA VAL A 125 -16.73 -22.39 21.47
C VAL A 125 -16.44 -23.10 20.15
N VAL A 126 -17.48 -23.50 19.41
CA VAL A 126 -17.34 -24.13 18.09
C VAL A 126 -16.67 -23.17 17.12
N ARG A 127 -17.04 -21.88 17.11
CA ARG A 127 -16.38 -20.87 16.25
C ARG A 127 -14.90 -20.71 16.60
N GLY A 128 -14.57 -20.65 17.89
CA GLY A 128 -13.18 -20.58 18.38
C GLY A 128 -12.36 -21.78 17.94
N LEU A 129 -12.90 -22.99 18.09
CA LEU A 129 -12.26 -24.22 17.62
C LEU A 129 -12.08 -24.20 16.09
N MET A 130 -13.14 -23.90 15.34
CA MET A 130 -13.12 -23.91 13.88
C MET A 130 -12.19 -22.83 13.28
N ARG A 131 -11.82 -21.78 14.01
CA ARG A 131 -10.77 -20.83 13.56
C ARG A 131 -9.39 -21.49 13.44
N HIS A 132 -9.13 -22.56 14.18
CA HIS A 132 -7.89 -23.34 14.11
C HIS A 132 -7.92 -24.41 13.00
N VAL A 133 -9.06 -24.55 12.31
CA VAL A 133 -9.19 -25.43 11.15
C VAL A 133 -8.93 -24.61 9.88
N PRO A 134 -7.86 -24.89 9.11
CA PRO A 134 -7.57 -24.16 7.90
C PRO A 134 -8.73 -24.26 6.89
N SER A 135 -9.20 -23.11 6.43
CA SER A 135 -10.33 -23.00 5.49
C SER A 135 -9.86 -22.56 4.11
N SER A 136 -10.52 -23.07 3.08
CA SER A 136 -10.38 -22.57 1.71
C SER A 136 -10.89 -21.12 1.62
N VAL A 137 -10.51 -20.40 0.56
CA VAL A 137 -11.05 -19.07 0.28
C VAL A 137 -11.44 -18.98 -1.18
N ALA A 138 -12.70 -18.69 -1.44
CA ALA A 138 -13.23 -18.52 -2.79
C ALA A 138 -14.12 -17.28 -2.89
N ILE A 139 -14.20 -16.68 -4.07
CA ILE A 139 -15.12 -15.58 -4.36
C ILE A 139 -16.17 -16.06 -5.35
N ILE A 140 -17.43 -15.96 -4.96
CA ILE A 140 -18.59 -16.32 -5.76
C ILE A 140 -19.18 -15.04 -6.33
N THR A 141 -19.40 -15.00 -7.63
CA THR A 141 -19.98 -13.85 -8.34
C THR A 141 -21.18 -14.30 -9.15
N ALA A 142 -22.23 -13.49 -9.15
CA ALA A 142 -23.45 -13.76 -9.90
C ALA A 142 -23.88 -12.51 -10.68
N THR A 143 -24.58 -12.73 -11.78
CA THR A 143 -25.10 -11.64 -12.60
C THR A 143 -26.26 -10.95 -11.89
N HIS A 144 -26.19 -9.63 -11.74
CA HIS A 144 -27.26 -8.85 -11.17
C HIS A 144 -27.28 -7.44 -11.77
N ILE A 145 -28.49 -6.94 -11.99
CA ILE A 145 -28.75 -5.54 -12.32
C ILE A 145 -29.34 -4.92 -11.06
N ASP A 146 -28.61 -3.97 -10.48
CA ASP A 146 -29.08 -3.30 -9.28
C ASP A 146 -30.29 -2.41 -9.64
N PRO A 147 -31.44 -2.57 -8.98
CA PRO A 147 -32.68 -1.88 -9.35
C PRO A 147 -32.64 -0.37 -9.07
N GLU A 148 -31.81 0.11 -8.14
CA GLU A 148 -31.67 1.54 -7.84
C GLU A 148 -30.69 2.22 -8.81
N LEU A 149 -29.65 1.50 -9.24
CA LEU A 149 -28.62 2.02 -10.12
C LEU A 149 -28.90 1.76 -11.62
N GLU A 150 -29.89 0.92 -11.91
CA GLU A 150 -30.27 0.42 -13.25
C GLU A 150 -29.08 -0.09 -14.08
N LYS A 151 -28.07 -0.64 -13.39
CA LYS A 151 -26.79 -1.03 -14.00
C LYS A 151 -26.31 -2.36 -13.45
N ARG A 152 -25.50 -3.05 -14.26
CA ARG A 152 -24.78 -4.25 -13.81
C ARG A 152 -23.79 -3.87 -12.71
N VAL A 153 -23.83 -4.64 -11.63
CA VAL A 153 -22.97 -4.44 -10.46
C VAL A 153 -22.03 -5.62 -10.24
N PRO A 154 -20.85 -5.41 -9.63
CA PRO A 154 -19.93 -6.48 -9.24
C PRO A 154 -20.44 -7.23 -8.01
N LEU A 155 -21.59 -7.87 -8.15
CA LEU A 155 -22.25 -8.63 -7.09
C LEU A 155 -21.53 -9.95 -6.85
N GLY A 156 -21.26 -10.23 -5.57
CA GLY A 156 -20.54 -11.43 -5.16
C GLY A 156 -20.23 -11.46 -3.68
N ILE A 157 -19.71 -12.59 -3.22
CA ILE A 157 -19.40 -12.87 -1.82
C ILE A 157 -18.10 -13.68 -1.71
N ALA A 158 -17.31 -13.38 -0.68
CA ALA A 158 -16.20 -14.23 -0.26
C ALA A 158 -16.72 -15.32 0.68
N VAL A 159 -16.36 -16.58 0.40
CA VAL A 159 -16.74 -17.73 1.22
C VAL A 159 -15.50 -18.51 1.67
N SER A 160 -15.56 -19.02 2.89
CA SER A 160 -14.55 -19.93 3.44
C SER A 160 -15.02 -21.39 3.49
N SER A 161 -16.26 -21.65 3.09
CA SER A 161 -16.95 -22.95 3.14
C SER A 161 -16.88 -23.72 1.82
N PHE A 162 -16.05 -23.28 0.88
CA PHE A 162 -16.00 -23.86 -0.47
C PHE A 162 -15.31 -25.22 -0.46
N ASN A 163 -15.99 -26.25 -0.96
CA ASN A 163 -15.49 -27.63 -0.97
C ASN A 163 -15.94 -28.41 -2.21
N THR A 164 -15.26 -29.52 -2.51
CA THR A 164 -15.66 -30.48 -3.54
C THR A 164 -16.63 -31.52 -2.95
N VAL A 165 -17.62 -31.96 -3.75
CA VAL A 165 -18.68 -32.90 -3.30
C VAL A 165 -18.63 -34.23 -4.04
N THR A 166 -18.57 -34.20 -5.37
CA THR A 166 -18.39 -35.37 -6.25
C THR A 166 -17.56 -34.96 -7.46
N LEU A 167 -16.87 -35.91 -8.10
CA LEU A 167 -16.08 -35.67 -9.31
C LEU A 167 -16.77 -36.16 -10.58
N ASP A 168 -17.81 -37.00 -10.45
CA ASP A 168 -18.57 -37.54 -11.57
C ASP A 168 -20.08 -37.61 -11.23
N PRO A 169 -20.91 -36.72 -11.83
CA PRO A 169 -20.51 -35.46 -12.46
C PRO A 169 -19.87 -34.49 -11.45
N PRO A 170 -18.93 -33.60 -11.85
CA PRO A 170 -18.20 -32.75 -10.91
C PRO A 170 -19.13 -31.74 -10.21
N HIS A 171 -19.17 -31.79 -8.88
CA HIS A 171 -19.94 -30.90 -8.02
C HIS A 171 -19.09 -30.29 -6.92
N VAL A 172 -19.44 -29.05 -6.58
CA VAL A 172 -18.88 -28.27 -5.47
C VAL A 172 -20.01 -27.82 -4.55
N SER A 173 -19.66 -27.48 -3.31
CA SER A 173 -20.58 -26.86 -2.37
C SER A 173 -19.96 -25.66 -1.66
N PHE A 174 -20.83 -24.79 -1.18
CA PHE A 174 -20.50 -23.72 -0.25
C PHE A 174 -21.74 -23.34 0.54
N ASN A 175 -21.52 -22.71 1.69
CA ASN A 175 -22.58 -22.29 2.61
C ASN A 175 -22.77 -20.78 2.50
N ILE A 176 -24.01 -20.33 2.32
CA ILE A 176 -24.39 -18.91 2.30
C ILE A 176 -25.38 -18.63 3.43
N ARG A 177 -25.15 -17.57 4.20
CA ARG A 177 -26.09 -17.09 5.20
C ARG A 177 -27.33 -16.48 4.54
N TYR A 178 -28.52 -16.79 5.03
CA TYR A 178 -29.78 -16.20 4.58
C TYR A 178 -30.20 -15.04 5.50
N PRO A 179 -30.72 -13.92 4.98
CA PRO A 179 -30.96 -13.59 3.56
C PRO A 179 -29.68 -13.19 2.82
N SER A 180 -29.59 -13.48 1.51
CA SER A 180 -28.41 -13.16 0.68
C SER A 180 -28.78 -12.72 -0.73
N LYS A 181 -28.47 -11.47 -1.05
CA LYS A 181 -28.55 -10.93 -2.42
C LYS A 181 -27.72 -11.73 -3.43
N THR A 182 -26.63 -12.38 -3.00
CA THR A 182 -25.86 -13.24 -3.90
C THR A 182 -26.65 -14.48 -4.26
N LEU A 183 -27.30 -15.13 -3.29
CA LEU A 183 -28.10 -16.31 -3.55
C LEU A 183 -29.30 -15.99 -4.44
N ASP A 184 -29.98 -14.87 -4.19
CA ASP A 184 -31.10 -14.42 -5.01
C ASP A 184 -30.67 -14.13 -6.45
N ALA A 185 -29.53 -13.45 -6.65
CA ALA A 185 -28.98 -13.23 -7.98
C ALA A 185 -28.58 -14.53 -8.69
N ILE A 186 -28.11 -15.56 -7.96
CA ILE A 186 -27.84 -16.89 -8.53
C ILE A 186 -29.14 -17.51 -9.04
N ARG A 187 -30.22 -17.47 -8.23
CA ARG A 187 -31.55 -17.98 -8.61
C ARG A 187 -32.09 -17.25 -9.85
N ASP A 188 -32.01 -15.92 -9.86
CA ASP A 188 -32.43 -15.07 -10.99
C ASP A 188 -31.63 -15.38 -12.27
N ALA A 189 -30.34 -15.69 -12.11
CA ALA A 189 -29.47 -16.11 -13.21
C ALA A 189 -29.71 -17.57 -13.66
N LYS A 190 -30.86 -18.17 -13.33
CA LYS A 190 -31.21 -19.59 -13.56
C LYS A 190 -30.14 -20.54 -12.99
N GLY A 191 -29.72 -20.27 -11.75
CA GLY A 191 -28.72 -21.05 -11.03
C GLY A 191 -27.26 -20.81 -11.47
N ARG A 192 -26.99 -19.97 -12.47
CA ARG A 192 -25.62 -19.79 -12.99
C ARG A 192 -24.80 -18.77 -12.22
N PHE A 193 -23.55 -19.13 -11.92
CA PHE A 193 -22.59 -18.26 -11.26
C PHE A 193 -21.15 -18.67 -11.56
N ARG A 194 -20.21 -17.83 -11.11
CA ARG A 194 -18.79 -18.07 -11.29
C ARG A 194 -18.06 -18.08 -9.94
N VAL A 195 -17.16 -19.04 -9.76
CA VAL A 195 -16.28 -19.15 -8.59
C VAL A 195 -14.86 -18.74 -9.00
N HIS A 196 -14.18 -17.97 -8.17
CA HIS A 196 -12.80 -17.54 -8.35
C HIS A 196 -11.92 -18.03 -7.21
N LEU A 197 -10.82 -18.71 -7.53
CA LEU A 197 -9.78 -19.14 -6.60
C LEU A 197 -8.54 -18.26 -6.78
N LEU A 198 -8.08 -17.65 -5.68
CA LEU A 198 -7.03 -16.63 -5.71
C LEU A 198 -5.70 -17.14 -5.13
N SER A 199 -4.59 -16.52 -5.54
CA SER A 199 -3.23 -16.79 -5.07
C SER A 199 -2.99 -16.35 -3.63
N GLY A 200 -1.97 -16.95 -3.00
CA GLY A 200 -1.47 -16.54 -1.68
C GLY A 200 -0.66 -15.24 -1.71
N ASP A 201 -1.17 -14.15 -2.29
CA ASP A 201 -0.51 -12.84 -2.28
C ASP A 201 -1.33 -11.77 -1.55
N LYS A 202 -0.65 -10.68 -1.17
CA LYS A 202 -1.25 -9.55 -0.44
C LYS A 202 -2.38 -8.87 -1.22
N LYS A 203 -2.32 -8.90 -2.56
CA LYS A 203 -3.36 -8.33 -3.41
C LYS A 203 -4.63 -9.19 -3.36
N SER A 204 -4.48 -10.51 -3.32
CA SER A 204 -5.58 -11.46 -3.22
C SER A 204 -6.32 -11.33 -1.90
N SER A 205 -5.61 -11.17 -0.78
CA SER A 205 -6.27 -10.91 0.51
C SER A 205 -7.11 -9.63 0.50
N GLN A 206 -6.61 -8.56 -0.13
CA GLN A 206 -7.37 -7.31 -0.30
C GLN A 206 -8.62 -7.51 -1.17
N ILE A 207 -8.52 -8.28 -2.26
CA ILE A 207 -9.67 -8.61 -3.11
C ILE A 207 -10.72 -9.36 -2.30
N VAL A 208 -10.34 -10.43 -1.58
CA VAL A 208 -11.28 -11.21 -0.74
C VAL A 208 -11.98 -10.32 0.29
N GLU A 209 -11.22 -9.44 0.96
CA GLU A 209 -11.78 -8.53 1.96
C GLU A 209 -12.84 -7.59 1.36
N THR A 210 -12.68 -7.15 0.11
CA THR A 210 -13.70 -6.33 -0.57
C THR A 210 -14.98 -7.10 -0.88
N PHE A 211 -14.89 -8.42 -1.10
CA PHE A 211 -16.05 -9.29 -1.30
C PHE A 211 -16.68 -9.76 0.02
N ALA A 212 -15.98 -9.64 1.15
CA ALA A 212 -16.51 -9.91 2.50
C ALA A 212 -17.37 -8.75 3.06
N ARG A 213 -17.26 -7.53 2.52
CA ARG A 213 -17.95 -6.31 3.01
C ARG A 213 -19.46 -6.20 2.64
N GLY A 214 -20.07 -7.27 2.14
CA GLY A 214 -21.49 -7.31 1.76
C GLY A 214 -21.83 -6.65 0.41
N ASN A 215 -23.11 -6.68 0.03
CA ASN A 215 -23.62 -6.29 -1.30
C ASN A 215 -24.50 -5.03 -1.24
N ASN A 216 -23.85 -3.88 -1.14
CA ASN A 216 -24.48 -2.55 -1.15
C ASN A 216 -23.81 -1.62 -2.17
N PRO A 217 -24.44 -0.49 -2.55
CA PRO A 217 -23.88 0.42 -3.55
C PRO A 217 -22.44 0.90 -3.25
N LYS A 218 -22.08 1.07 -1.97
CA LYS A 218 -20.72 1.46 -1.57
C LYS A 218 -19.70 0.33 -1.82
N ALA A 219 -20.07 -0.91 -1.50
CA ALA A 219 -19.23 -2.08 -1.75
C ALA A 219 -19.01 -2.32 -3.24
N TYR A 220 -20.04 -2.11 -4.08
CA TYR A 220 -19.91 -2.22 -5.53
C TYR A 220 -18.90 -1.22 -6.10
N LYS A 221 -19.00 0.04 -5.68
CA LYS A 221 -18.06 1.11 -6.07
C LYS A 221 -16.62 0.77 -5.65
N LEU A 222 -16.44 0.24 -4.42
CA LEU A 222 -15.12 -0.18 -3.94
C LEU A 222 -14.55 -1.29 -4.83
N ARG A 223 -15.33 -2.34 -5.12
CA ARG A 223 -14.91 -3.48 -5.93
C ARG A 223 -14.48 -3.05 -7.33
N GLN A 224 -15.28 -2.23 -8.02
CA GLN A 224 -14.96 -1.71 -9.35
C GLN A 224 -13.63 -0.92 -9.38
N ARG A 225 -13.24 -0.32 -8.25
CA ARG A 225 -12.04 0.50 -8.15
C ARG A 225 -10.78 -0.33 -7.87
N VAL A 226 -10.85 -1.25 -6.91
CA VAL A 226 -9.65 -1.94 -6.38
C VAL A 226 -9.46 -3.33 -6.94
N VAL A 227 -10.54 -3.94 -7.45
CA VAL A 227 -10.49 -5.26 -8.04
C VAL A 227 -10.47 -5.10 -9.57
N PRO A 228 -9.50 -5.73 -10.26
CA PRO A 228 -9.50 -5.80 -11.73
C PRO A 228 -10.70 -6.64 -12.22
N LEU A 229 -11.87 -6.02 -12.35
CA LEU A 229 -13.12 -6.66 -12.72
C LEU A 229 -13.48 -6.42 -14.19
N PHE A 230 -14.05 -7.43 -14.81
CA PHE A 230 -14.77 -7.33 -16.06
C PHE A 230 -16.24 -7.67 -15.83
N LEU A 231 -17.13 -6.75 -16.24
CA LEU A 231 -18.58 -6.89 -16.11
C LEU A 231 -19.17 -7.08 -17.51
N PRO A 232 -19.39 -8.32 -17.97
CA PRO A 232 -19.94 -8.53 -19.30
C PRO A 232 -21.41 -8.08 -19.39
N SER A 233 -21.74 -7.38 -20.47
CA SER A 233 -23.10 -6.86 -20.74
C SER A 233 -24.02 -7.91 -21.36
N ASN A 234 -23.45 -8.81 -22.16
CA ASN A 234 -24.11 -9.93 -22.83
C ASN A 234 -23.10 -11.07 -23.05
N ARG A 235 -23.57 -12.17 -23.66
CA ARG A 235 -22.76 -13.36 -23.95
C ARG A 235 -21.87 -13.21 -25.19
N ASP A 236 -22.23 -12.29 -26.09
CA ASP A 236 -21.56 -12.12 -27.39
C ASP A 236 -20.26 -11.33 -27.28
N LEU A 237 -20.02 -10.71 -26.12
CA LEU A 237 -18.78 -9.99 -25.86
C LEU A 237 -17.57 -10.93 -25.80
N PRO A 238 -16.41 -10.51 -26.34
CA PRO A 238 -15.17 -11.27 -26.20
C PRO A 238 -14.87 -11.54 -24.73
N HIS A 239 -14.56 -12.80 -24.41
CA HIS A 239 -14.26 -13.30 -23.07
C HIS A 239 -15.44 -13.29 -22.07
N ALA A 240 -16.67 -13.02 -22.50
CA ALA A 240 -17.85 -13.32 -21.69
C ALA A 240 -17.99 -14.83 -21.51
N THR A 241 -18.55 -15.24 -20.37
CA THR A 241 -18.82 -16.65 -20.06
C THR A 241 -20.32 -16.89 -19.92
N GLU A 242 -20.74 -18.15 -19.88
CA GLU A 242 -22.15 -18.53 -19.89
C GLU A 242 -22.98 -17.91 -18.76
N SER A 243 -22.40 -17.75 -17.56
CA SER A 243 -23.06 -17.08 -16.43
C SER A 243 -23.24 -15.57 -16.62
N VAL A 244 -22.43 -14.94 -17.48
CA VAL A 244 -22.31 -13.47 -17.61
C VAL A 244 -21.97 -12.81 -16.27
N ALA A 245 -21.46 -13.59 -15.32
CA ALA A 245 -21.15 -13.11 -13.98
C ALA A 245 -19.92 -12.19 -13.99
N PRO A 246 -19.78 -11.28 -13.00
CA PRO A 246 -18.56 -10.49 -12.81
C PRO A 246 -17.31 -11.36 -12.80
N GLN A 247 -16.33 -11.06 -13.66
CA GLN A 247 -15.09 -11.82 -13.77
C GLN A 247 -13.93 -11.05 -13.13
N ILE A 248 -13.27 -11.65 -12.15
CA ILE A 248 -12.00 -11.13 -11.62
C ILE A 248 -10.89 -11.50 -12.61
N ARG A 249 -10.10 -10.51 -13.05
CA ARG A 249 -9.04 -10.67 -14.03
C ARG A 249 -7.66 -10.42 -13.43
N GLY A 250 -6.62 -10.83 -14.15
CA GLY A 250 -5.23 -10.54 -13.78
C GLY A 250 -4.54 -11.69 -13.05
N PRO A 251 -3.29 -11.46 -12.60
CA PRO A 251 -2.41 -12.54 -12.22
C PRO A 251 -2.78 -13.24 -10.90
N THR A 252 -3.68 -12.64 -10.12
CA THR A 252 -4.10 -13.14 -8.81
C THR A 252 -5.09 -14.30 -8.89
N VAL A 253 -5.79 -14.47 -10.01
CA VAL A 253 -6.75 -15.58 -10.19
C VAL A 253 -6.00 -16.80 -10.70
N ILE A 254 -5.98 -17.87 -9.92
CA ILE A 254 -5.33 -19.14 -10.28
C ILE A 254 -6.27 -20.00 -11.11
N ALA A 255 -7.54 -20.04 -10.68
CA ALA A 255 -8.57 -20.83 -11.33
C ALA A 255 -9.93 -20.13 -11.20
N ALA A 256 -10.81 -20.37 -12.16
CA ALA A 256 -12.19 -19.93 -12.11
C ALA A 256 -13.13 -20.97 -12.71
N LEU A 257 -14.24 -21.22 -12.03
CA LEU A 257 -15.21 -22.27 -12.34
C LEU A 257 -16.52 -21.64 -12.76
N GLU A 258 -17.11 -22.10 -13.86
CA GLU A 258 -18.51 -21.81 -14.21
C GLU A 258 -19.39 -22.91 -13.63
N CYS A 259 -20.36 -22.49 -12.81
CA CYS A 259 -21.17 -23.39 -12.01
C CYS A 259 -22.65 -23.13 -12.23
N GLU A 260 -23.43 -24.20 -12.07
CA GLU A 260 -24.88 -24.17 -12.09
C GLU A 260 -25.42 -24.84 -10.83
N LEU A 261 -26.23 -24.09 -10.08
CA LEU A 261 -26.85 -24.54 -8.84
C LEU A 261 -27.81 -25.69 -9.11
N THR A 262 -27.59 -26.82 -8.45
CA THR A 262 -28.40 -28.03 -8.61
C THR A 262 -29.26 -28.32 -7.40
N GLN A 263 -28.77 -28.05 -6.19
CA GLN A 263 -29.50 -28.30 -4.95
C GLN A 263 -29.23 -27.20 -3.92
N GLU A 264 -30.27 -26.89 -3.14
CA GLU A 264 -30.19 -26.01 -1.98
C GLU A 264 -30.70 -26.78 -0.76
N VAL A 265 -29.88 -26.87 0.29
CA VAL A 265 -30.28 -27.48 1.56
C VAL A 265 -30.29 -26.40 2.63
N VAL A 266 -31.47 -26.07 3.14
CA VAL A 266 -31.63 -25.08 4.22
C VAL A 266 -31.22 -25.71 5.54
N VAL A 267 -30.30 -25.04 6.23
CA VAL A 267 -29.80 -25.41 7.56
C VAL A 267 -29.86 -24.17 8.45
N ALA A 268 -30.97 -24.05 9.20
CA ALA A 268 -31.24 -22.89 10.06
C ALA A 268 -31.09 -21.55 9.31
N ASP A 269 -30.08 -20.75 9.64
CA ASP A 269 -29.81 -19.44 9.03
C ASP A 269 -28.86 -19.49 7.82
N HIS A 270 -28.49 -20.68 7.35
CA HIS A 270 -27.64 -20.89 6.17
C HIS A 270 -28.30 -21.80 5.13
N VAL A 271 -27.86 -21.66 3.88
CA VAL A 271 -28.18 -22.54 2.77
C VAL A 271 -26.88 -23.17 2.28
N ILE A 272 -26.85 -24.50 2.25
CA ILE A 272 -25.80 -25.26 1.57
C ILE A 272 -26.18 -25.30 0.09
N ALA A 273 -25.45 -24.57 -0.72
CA ALA A 273 -25.61 -24.54 -2.16
C ALA A 273 -24.69 -25.60 -2.78
N VAL A 274 -25.28 -26.58 -3.47
CA VAL A 274 -24.57 -27.61 -4.23
C VAL A 274 -24.72 -27.30 -5.71
N ALA A 275 -23.60 -27.27 -6.43
CA ALA A 275 -23.59 -26.84 -7.82
C ALA A 275 -22.71 -27.74 -8.69
N LYS A 276 -23.19 -28.00 -9.91
CA LYS A 276 -22.44 -28.69 -10.95
C LYS A 276 -21.41 -27.74 -11.56
N VAL A 277 -20.19 -28.21 -11.79
CA VAL A 277 -19.15 -27.47 -12.52
C VAL A 277 -19.30 -27.78 -14.01
N ASN A 278 -19.60 -26.76 -14.81
CA ASN A 278 -19.81 -26.90 -16.26
C ASN A 278 -18.51 -26.64 -17.04
N SER A 279 -17.68 -25.69 -16.60
CA SER A 279 -16.36 -25.45 -17.19
C SER A 279 -15.37 -24.84 -16.18
N LEU A 280 -14.08 -24.94 -16.50
CA LEU A 280 -12.97 -24.49 -15.65
C LEU A 280 -11.95 -23.74 -16.51
N ALA A 281 -11.49 -22.59 -16.02
CA ALA A 281 -10.34 -21.87 -16.53
C ALA A 281 -9.22 -21.89 -15.50
N THR A 282 -8.02 -22.35 -15.86
CA THR A 282 -6.85 -22.43 -14.98
C THR A 282 -5.63 -21.81 -15.65
N LYS A 283 -4.66 -21.39 -14.82
CA LYS A 283 -3.31 -21.04 -15.30
C LYS A 283 -2.42 -22.28 -15.47
N ASP A 284 -1.41 -22.17 -16.34
CA ASP A 284 -0.46 -23.25 -16.67
C ASP A 284 0.36 -23.76 -15.46
N LYS A 285 0.60 -22.89 -14.46
CA LYS A 285 1.22 -23.27 -13.18
C LYS A 285 0.25 -23.05 -12.03
N LEU A 286 -0.23 -24.14 -11.44
CA LEU A 286 -1.01 -24.11 -10.21
C LEU A 286 -0.09 -23.82 -9.02
N VAL A 287 -0.24 -22.63 -8.44
CA VAL A 287 0.41 -22.22 -7.19
C VAL A 287 -0.59 -22.47 -6.04
N GLY A 288 -0.11 -22.50 -4.79
CA GLY A 288 -0.99 -22.58 -3.62
C GLY A 288 -1.98 -21.41 -3.56
N THR A 289 -3.25 -21.72 -3.27
CA THR A 289 -4.31 -20.72 -3.09
C THR A 289 -4.19 -20.02 -1.74
N LEU A 290 -4.88 -18.89 -1.60
CA LEU A 290 -5.03 -18.20 -0.33
C LEU A 290 -5.71 -19.10 0.71
N LEU A 291 -5.19 -19.08 1.94
CA LEU A 291 -5.71 -19.83 3.09
C LEU A 291 -6.28 -18.87 4.13
N TYR A 292 -7.35 -19.26 4.82
CA TYR A 292 -7.84 -18.55 6.01
C TYR A 292 -7.66 -19.43 7.25
N HIS A 293 -6.90 -18.96 8.22
CA HIS A 293 -6.56 -19.71 9.44
C HIS A 293 -6.28 -18.74 10.59
N GLU A 294 -6.85 -18.98 11.78
CA GLU A 294 -6.73 -18.15 12.99
C GLU A 294 -7.20 -16.69 12.78
N GLY A 295 -8.20 -16.48 11.92
CA GLY A 295 -8.72 -15.13 11.66
C GLY A 295 -7.84 -14.27 10.75
N VAL A 296 -6.78 -14.83 10.17
CA VAL A 296 -5.87 -14.13 9.26
C VAL A 296 -5.73 -14.86 7.92
N TYR A 297 -5.41 -14.10 6.87
CA TYR A 297 -5.09 -14.69 5.58
C TYR A 297 -3.62 -15.14 5.57
N LYS A 298 -3.38 -16.40 5.19
CA LYS A 298 -2.06 -17.01 5.14
C LYS A 298 -1.76 -17.58 3.75
N ARG A 299 -0.48 -17.72 3.45
CA ARG A 299 0.04 -18.55 2.36
C ARG A 299 0.03 -20.03 2.76
N ALA A 300 0.17 -20.92 1.76
CA ALA A 300 0.30 -22.36 2.00
C ALA A 300 1.52 -22.73 2.86
N ASN A 301 2.57 -21.90 2.89
CA ASN A 301 3.74 -22.07 3.75
C ASN A 301 3.57 -21.44 5.15
N GLY A 302 2.37 -20.97 5.50
CA GLY A 302 2.06 -20.39 6.82
C GLY A 302 2.34 -18.89 6.97
N THR A 303 2.98 -18.23 5.99
CA THR A 303 3.25 -16.78 6.06
C THR A 303 1.95 -15.98 6.14
N VAL A 304 1.84 -15.09 7.13
CA VAL A 304 0.68 -14.20 7.32
C VAL A 304 0.72 -13.05 6.31
N LEU A 305 -0.39 -12.80 5.63
CA LEU A 305 -0.52 -11.76 4.61
C LEU A 305 -1.23 -10.50 5.15
N GLN A 306 -2.27 -10.66 5.97
CA GLN A 306 -3.00 -9.56 6.64
C GLN A 306 -4.00 -10.10 7.69
N GLY A 307 -4.20 -9.36 8.80
CA GLY A 307 -5.33 -9.54 9.71
C GLY A 307 -6.50 -8.61 9.35
N HIS A 308 -7.74 -9.03 9.68
CA HIS A 308 -8.98 -8.34 9.31
C HIS A 308 -8.96 -6.85 9.71
N GLN A 309 -9.18 -5.92 8.75
CA GLN A 309 -9.46 -4.54 9.10
C GLN A 309 -10.94 -4.42 9.47
N ASP A 310 -11.24 -4.02 10.71
CA ASP A 310 -12.59 -3.80 11.21
C ASP A 310 -13.49 -3.03 10.21
N ALA A 311 -14.59 -3.67 9.80
CA ALA A 311 -15.58 -3.12 8.85
C ALA A 311 -16.38 -1.92 9.43
N SER A 312 -16.16 -1.55 10.68
CA SER A 312 -16.76 -0.41 11.39
C SER A 312 -16.00 0.91 11.19
N LYS A 313 -14.88 0.90 10.46
CA LYS A 313 -14.07 2.10 10.24
C LYS A 313 -14.55 2.89 9.01
N PRO A 314 -14.75 4.22 9.13
CA PRO A 314 -15.22 5.03 8.01
C PRO A 314 -14.25 4.90 6.82
N ASP A 315 -14.84 4.85 5.62
CA ASP A 315 -14.09 4.92 4.38
C ASP A 315 -13.22 6.19 4.43
N PRO A 316 -11.90 6.11 4.20
CA PRO A 316 -11.02 7.28 4.15
C PRO A 316 -11.36 8.31 3.04
N ARG A 317 -12.52 8.17 2.38
CA ARG A 317 -13.07 9.11 1.39
C ARG A 317 -14.37 9.78 1.84
N MET A 318 -14.84 9.53 3.06
CA MET A 318 -16.16 9.96 3.55
C MET A 318 -16.15 10.91 4.75
N SER A 319 -14.99 11.31 5.26
CA SER A 319 -14.87 12.43 6.21
C SER A 319 -14.09 13.56 5.54
N ASP A 320 -14.55 14.80 5.74
CA ASP A 320 -13.85 16.00 5.28
C ASP A 320 -12.43 16.12 5.87
N ASP A 321 -12.10 15.37 6.92
CA ASP A 321 -10.79 15.41 7.56
C ASP A 321 -9.79 14.43 6.94
N VAL A 322 -10.24 13.50 6.09
CA VAL A 322 -9.33 12.50 5.52
C VAL A 322 -8.52 13.11 4.37
N GLY A 323 -7.20 12.98 4.48
CA GLY A 323 -6.27 13.58 3.54
C GLY A 323 -6.07 15.07 3.77
N VAL A 324 -6.36 15.59 4.96
CA VAL A 324 -6.12 17.00 5.36
C VAL A 324 -4.71 17.47 4.99
N TYR A 325 -3.71 16.58 5.12
CA TYR A 325 -2.33 16.82 4.73
C TYR A 325 -2.17 17.23 3.25
N TRP A 326 -2.96 16.64 2.35
CA TRP A 326 -2.87 16.87 0.91
C TRP A 326 -3.69 18.08 0.44
N LYS A 327 -4.51 18.67 1.33
CA LYS A 327 -5.35 19.84 1.02
C LYS A 327 -4.57 21.16 1.02
N TYR A 328 -3.42 21.22 1.70
CA TYR A 328 -2.54 22.40 1.67
C TYR A 328 -2.01 22.66 0.26
N ASP A 329 -1.69 23.91 -0.05
CA ASP A 329 -1.05 24.29 -1.30
C ASP A 329 0.33 23.61 -1.47
N LEU A 330 0.90 23.69 -2.68
CA LEU A 330 2.22 23.08 -2.93
C LEU A 330 3.30 23.76 -2.09
N PHE A 331 4.19 22.94 -1.56
CA PHE A 331 5.34 23.33 -0.72
C PHE A 331 4.92 24.11 0.54
N PRO A 332 4.12 23.47 1.42
CA PRO A 332 3.65 24.06 2.66
C PRO A 332 4.83 24.44 3.58
N GLY A 333 4.71 25.58 4.26
CA GLY A 333 5.72 26.13 5.14
C GLY A 333 5.37 25.97 6.62
N LYS A 334 5.98 26.82 7.46
CA LYS A 334 5.80 26.77 8.92
C LYS A 334 4.35 27.01 9.36
N VAL A 335 3.63 27.91 8.67
CA VAL A 335 2.24 28.25 9.02
C VAL A 335 1.32 27.05 8.82
N GLU A 336 1.44 26.36 7.70
CA GLU A 336 0.65 25.16 7.39
C GLU A 336 0.99 24.00 8.33
N ARG A 337 2.25 23.90 8.79
CA ARG A 337 2.68 22.92 9.81
C ARG A 337 1.96 23.14 11.14
N GLU A 338 1.95 24.39 11.60
CA GLU A 338 1.27 24.78 12.83
C GLU A 338 -0.25 24.58 12.73
N ASP A 339 -0.86 24.94 11.60
CA ASP A 339 -2.29 24.67 11.33
C ASP A 339 -2.60 23.18 11.39
N LEU A 340 -1.76 22.33 10.79
CA LEU A 340 -1.94 20.89 10.82
C LEU A 340 -1.87 20.33 12.25
N VAL A 341 -0.95 20.82 13.08
CA VAL A 341 -0.89 20.47 14.51
C VAL A 341 -2.20 20.83 15.21
N GLN A 342 -2.73 22.04 14.99
CA GLN A 342 -3.99 22.47 15.61
C GLN A 342 -5.17 21.59 15.18
N ARG A 343 -5.24 21.22 13.91
CA ARG A 343 -6.26 20.28 13.40
C ARG A 343 -6.15 18.91 14.04
N MET A 344 -4.94 18.38 14.23
CA MET A 344 -4.73 17.11 14.94
C MET A 344 -5.15 17.21 16.41
N LYS A 345 -4.82 18.32 17.11
CA LYS A 345 -5.28 18.56 18.49
C LYS A 345 -6.81 18.61 18.55
N ALA A 346 -7.47 19.28 17.61
CA ALA A 346 -8.93 19.32 17.51
C ALA A 346 -9.54 17.93 17.25
N PHE A 347 -8.90 17.12 16.39
CA PHE A 347 -9.31 15.74 16.13
C PHE A 347 -9.31 14.88 17.41
N PHE A 348 -8.25 14.97 18.22
CA PHE A 348 -8.19 14.26 19.50
C PHE A 348 -9.27 14.70 20.49
N LYS A 349 -9.58 16.00 20.56
CA LYS A 349 -10.68 16.52 21.39
C LYS A 349 -12.04 15.91 20.99
N GLN A 350 -12.26 15.69 19.70
CA GLN A 350 -13.47 15.04 19.20
C GLN A 350 -13.47 13.52 19.42
N HIS A 351 -12.28 12.90 19.55
CA HIS A 351 -12.09 11.45 19.60
C HIS A 351 -11.27 11.02 20.83
N PRO A 352 -11.74 11.30 22.07
CA PRO A 352 -10.94 11.12 23.29
C PRO A 352 -10.49 9.67 23.51
N ARG A 353 -11.27 8.68 23.04
CA ARG A 353 -10.94 7.24 23.13
C ARG A 353 -9.61 6.88 22.46
N ILE A 354 -9.13 7.68 21.50
CA ILE A 354 -7.83 7.42 20.85
C ILE A 354 -6.68 7.72 21.82
N LEU A 355 -6.85 8.73 22.69
CA LEU A 355 -5.85 9.06 23.71
C LEU A 355 -5.77 8.00 24.81
N GLU A 356 -6.80 7.20 25.03
CA GLU A 356 -6.74 6.08 25.98
C GLU A 356 -5.88 4.90 25.49
N MET A 357 -5.53 4.86 24.20
CA MET A 357 -4.73 3.79 23.62
C MET A 357 -3.23 3.93 23.97
N GLN A 358 -2.48 2.82 23.79
CA GLN A 358 -1.02 2.88 23.79
C GLN A 358 -0.51 3.86 22.71
N PRO A 359 0.57 4.64 22.95
CA PRO A 359 1.03 5.69 22.03
C PRO A 359 1.27 5.23 20.59
N LYS A 360 1.89 4.05 20.41
CA LYS A 360 2.15 3.47 19.07
C LYS A 360 0.84 3.14 18.33
N LEU A 361 -0.20 2.68 19.03
CA LEU A 361 -1.52 2.40 18.47
C LEU A 361 -2.30 3.68 18.19
N ALA A 362 -2.29 4.64 19.11
CA ALA A 362 -2.88 5.96 18.93
C ALA A 362 -2.31 6.67 17.69
N ARG A 363 -0.98 6.62 17.50
CA ARG A 363 -0.30 7.14 16.29
C ARG A 363 -0.82 6.48 15.02
N ARG A 364 -0.88 5.14 14.99
CA ARG A 364 -1.38 4.39 13.83
C ARG A 364 -2.83 4.76 13.53
N GLU A 365 -3.66 4.91 14.55
CA GLU A 365 -5.07 5.25 14.40
C GLU A 365 -5.27 6.68 13.91
N LEU A 366 -4.49 7.64 14.42
CA LEU A 366 -4.47 9.03 13.93
C LEU A 366 -4.07 9.07 12.45
N GLN A 367 -2.93 8.47 12.10
CA GLN A 367 -2.43 8.43 10.72
C GLN A 367 -3.44 7.82 9.77
N ARG A 368 -4.07 6.72 10.18
CA ARG A 368 -5.11 6.03 9.41
C ARG A 368 -6.37 6.87 9.25
N SER A 369 -6.81 7.55 10.31
CA SER A 369 -8.06 8.32 10.32
C SER A 369 -7.94 9.61 9.50
N LEU A 370 -6.82 10.31 9.61
CA LEU A 370 -6.57 11.56 8.89
C LEU A 370 -5.84 11.36 7.54
N GLY A 371 -5.44 10.13 7.20
CA GLY A 371 -4.70 9.83 5.97
C GLY A 371 -3.32 10.48 5.91
N LEU A 372 -2.63 10.57 7.05
CA LEU A 372 -1.34 11.26 7.17
C LEU A 372 -0.18 10.34 6.75
N PRO A 373 0.79 10.83 5.96
CA PRO A 373 2.03 10.11 5.74
C PRO A 373 2.87 10.04 7.02
N ALA A 374 3.83 9.10 7.06
CA ALA A 374 4.73 8.95 8.21
C ALA A 374 5.57 10.21 8.47
N ALA A 375 5.94 10.91 7.40
CA ALA A 375 6.78 12.11 7.43
C ALA A 375 6.00 13.42 7.63
N ALA A 376 4.69 13.38 7.94
CA ALA A 376 3.77 14.53 7.87
C ALA A 376 4.36 15.84 8.46
N PHE A 377 4.95 16.65 7.56
CA PHE A 377 5.71 17.86 7.83
C PHE A 377 6.65 17.85 9.05
N GLY A 378 7.30 16.71 9.33
CA GLY A 378 8.20 16.60 10.47
C GLY A 378 7.53 16.90 11.82
N ILE A 379 6.25 16.54 11.97
CA ILE A 379 5.53 16.62 13.24
C ILE A 379 5.87 15.36 14.05
N ASN A 380 6.34 15.54 15.29
CA ASN A 380 6.52 14.45 16.22
C ASN A 380 5.17 13.99 16.77
N LEU A 381 4.53 13.04 16.06
CA LEU A 381 3.19 12.55 16.42
C LEU A 381 3.13 11.90 17.81
N LEU A 382 4.22 11.30 18.28
CA LEU A 382 4.25 10.68 19.61
C LEU A 382 4.25 11.75 20.70
N GLN A 383 5.08 12.79 20.53
CA GLN A 383 5.07 13.96 21.41
C GLN A 383 3.71 14.66 21.41
N LEU A 384 3.09 14.84 20.23
CA LEU A 384 1.77 15.44 20.12
C LEU A 384 0.69 14.66 20.89
N ILE A 385 0.69 13.33 20.77
CA ILE A 385 -0.24 12.46 21.50
C ILE A 385 -0.03 12.60 23.00
N GLN A 386 1.23 12.68 23.42
CA GLN A 386 1.61 12.81 24.81
C GLN A 386 1.16 14.16 25.41
N GLU A 387 1.39 15.28 24.70
CA GLU A 387 0.82 16.58 25.06
C GLU A 387 -0.71 16.53 25.18
N CYS A 388 -1.40 15.94 24.21
CA CYS A 388 -2.86 15.85 24.22
C CYS A 388 -3.40 14.95 25.35
N LYS A 389 -2.66 13.91 25.74
CA LYS A 389 -2.99 13.06 26.90
C LYS A 389 -2.95 13.88 28.18
N VAL A 390 -1.88 14.63 28.39
CA VAL A 390 -1.70 15.50 29.56
C VAL A 390 -2.79 16.57 29.61
N ASP A 391 -3.06 17.23 28.48
CA ASP A 391 -4.13 18.24 28.37
C ASP A 391 -5.53 17.67 28.68
N SER A 392 -5.73 16.36 28.49
CA SER A 392 -6.98 15.66 28.77
C SER A 392 -7.05 15.07 30.19
N GLY A 393 -6.05 15.35 31.04
CA GLY A 393 -5.98 14.85 32.41
C GLY A 393 -5.60 13.36 32.54
N LEU A 394 -5.07 12.74 31.47
CA LEU A 394 -4.58 11.36 31.50
C LEU A 394 -3.11 11.33 31.95
N SER A 395 -2.74 10.30 32.72
CA SER A 395 -1.35 10.12 33.15
C SER A 395 -0.43 9.90 31.95
N MET A 396 0.78 10.45 32.07
CA MET A 396 1.91 10.06 31.24
C MET A 396 2.16 8.57 31.40
N ASP A 397 2.51 7.91 30.29
CA ASP A 397 2.91 6.51 30.31
C ASP A 397 4.39 6.45 30.75
N PRO A 398 4.72 5.95 31.96
CA PRO A 398 6.08 6.00 32.49
C PRO A 398 7.06 5.13 31.71
N HIS A 399 6.55 4.23 30.85
CA HIS A 399 7.32 3.36 29.96
C HIS A 399 7.20 3.74 28.48
N SER A 400 6.85 4.99 28.15
CA SER A 400 6.94 5.40 26.76
C SER A 400 8.43 5.46 26.37
N ASP A 401 8.92 4.45 25.65
CA ASP A 401 10.28 4.41 25.04
C ASP A 401 10.52 5.54 24.02
N SER A 402 9.62 6.52 23.92
CA SER A 402 9.74 7.62 22.96
C SER A 402 10.62 8.71 23.56
N PRO A 403 11.74 9.07 22.92
CA PRO A 403 12.59 10.14 23.42
C PRO A 403 11.78 11.43 23.49
N SER A 404 11.83 12.10 24.66
CA SER A 404 11.32 13.45 24.82
C SER A 404 12.00 14.35 23.80
N GLY A 405 11.20 14.98 22.93
CA GLY A 405 11.70 15.72 21.78
C GLY A 405 10.78 16.88 21.40
N PRO A 406 11.22 17.75 20.48
CA PRO A 406 10.40 18.86 20.05
C PRO A 406 9.14 18.35 19.33
N LEU A 407 8.03 19.08 19.50
CA LEU A 407 6.78 18.79 18.79
C LEU A 407 6.93 18.95 17.28
N LEU A 408 7.64 19.99 16.85
CA LEU A 408 8.00 20.25 15.47
C LEU A 408 9.51 20.14 15.32
N PHE A 409 9.97 19.22 14.48
CA PHE A 409 11.39 19.15 14.14
C PHE A 409 11.80 20.36 13.30
N ASP A 410 12.97 20.91 13.59
CA ASP A 410 13.54 22.00 12.79
C ASP A 410 13.84 21.49 11.37
N PHE A 411 14.45 20.30 11.30
CA PHE A 411 14.89 19.67 10.07
C PHE A 411 13.92 18.56 9.67
N HIS A 412 13.29 18.69 8.51
CA HIS A 412 12.33 17.73 7.98
C HIS A 412 12.32 17.70 6.45
N GLY A 413 11.84 16.59 5.87
CA GLY A 413 11.72 16.46 4.42
C GLY A 413 13.08 16.28 3.73
N ARG A 414 13.37 17.08 2.70
CA ARG A 414 14.66 17.10 1.99
C ARG A 414 15.54 18.20 2.57
N LEU A 415 16.71 17.82 3.08
CA LEU A 415 17.66 18.75 3.69
C LEU A 415 18.48 19.50 2.64
N SER A 416 18.74 20.78 2.91
CA SER A 416 19.73 21.57 2.19
C SER A 416 21.15 21.27 2.71
N PRO A 417 22.21 21.60 1.94
CA PRO A 417 23.58 21.54 2.43
C PRO A 417 23.80 22.34 3.74
N ASP A 418 23.17 23.49 3.87
CA ASP A 418 23.27 24.35 5.06
C ASP A 418 22.60 23.71 6.29
N ASP A 419 21.50 22.97 6.08
CA ASP A 419 20.86 22.19 7.15
C ASP A 419 21.80 21.11 7.66
N ILE A 420 22.48 20.38 6.76
CA ILE A 420 23.44 19.33 7.12
C ILE A 420 24.59 19.91 7.96
N VAL A 421 25.16 21.05 7.53
CA VAL A 421 26.21 21.75 8.29
C VAL A 421 25.69 22.18 9.67
N THR A 422 24.46 22.67 9.75
CA THR A 422 23.84 23.08 11.02
C THR A 422 23.63 21.88 11.95
N ILE A 423 23.18 20.74 11.42
CA ILE A 423 23.00 19.49 12.16
C ILE A 423 24.36 18.99 12.69
N ALA A 424 25.40 18.94 11.86
CA ALA A 424 26.74 18.53 12.26
C ALA A 424 27.29 19.43 13.39
N ASN A 425 27.09 20.74 13.30
CA ASN A 425 27.46 21.68 14.37
C ASN A 425 26.68 21.47 15.67
N ARG A 426 25.39 21.11 15.60
CA ARG A 426 24.60 20.75 16.79
C ARG A 426 25.09 19.44 17.41
N ALA A 427 25.39 18.44 16.59
CA ALA A 427 25.96 17.17 17.04
C ALA A 427 27.29 17.39 17.75
N ARG A 428 28.17 18.22 17.19
CA ARG A 428 29.44 18.61 17.83
C ARG A 428 29.23 19.17 19.23
N LYS A 429 28.31 20.13 19.40
CA LYS A 429 28.01 20.72 20.72
C LYS A 429 27.46 19.69 21.69
N LEU A 430 26.60 18.78 21.22
CA LEU A 430 26.01 17.73 22.04
C LEU A 430 27.06 16.73 22.52
N VAL A 431 27.91 16.23 21.62
CA VAL A 431 28.96 15.24 21.94
C VAL A 431 30.01 15.82 22.88
N LEU A 432 30.38 17.10 22.71
CA LEU A 432 31.29 17.78 23.63
C LEU A 432 30.69 17.94 25.04
N ALA A 433 29.36 18.04 25.15
CA ALA A 433 28.68 18.12 26.43
C ALA A 433 28.47 16.74 27.08
N ASP A 434 28.13 15.73 26.26
CA ASP A 434 27.92 14.35 26.69
C ASP A 434 28.43 13.36 25.62
N PRO A 435 29.62 12.78 25.81
CA PRO A 435 30.18 11.80 24.88
C PRO A 435 29.33 10.53 24.71
N ILE A 436 28.49 10.20 25.70
CA ILE A 436 27.62 9.00 25.65
C ILE A 436 26.58 9.14 24.55
N ALA A 437 26.27 10.36 24.09
CA ALA A 437 25.24 10.64 23.09
C ALA A 437 25.41 9.85 21.77
N LEU A 438 26.64 9.50 21.37
CA LEU A 438 26.91 8.71 20.16
C LEU A 438 26.68 7.21 20.36
N SER A 439 26.82 6.73 21.60
CA SER A 439 26.59 5.32 21.97
C SER A 439 25.12 5.02 22.25
N LEU A 440 24.26 6.04 22.30
CA LEU A 440 22.81 5.88 22.39
C LEU A 440 22.22 5.48 21.04
N GLY A 441 21.03 4.89 21.06
CA GLY A 441 20.28 4.57 19.84
C GLY A 441 20.10 5.81 18.96
N TYR A 442 20.32 5.66 17.65
CA TYR A 442 20.31 6.79 16.70
C TYR A 442 19.01 7.60 16.71
N GLN A 443 17.89 6.97 17.08
CA GLN A 443 16.58 7.64 17.18
C GLN A 443 16.59 8.72 18.28
N PHE A 444 17.24 8.44 19.41
CA PHE A 444 17.41 9.39 20.50
C PHE A 444 18.26 10.57 20.04
N LEU A 445 19.44 10.27 19.45
CA LEU A 445 20.35 11.28 18.94
C LEU A 445 19.67 12.22 17.96
N PHE A 446 18.98 11.69 16.95
CA PHE A 446 18.28 12.49 15.94
C PHE A 446 17.17 13.35 16.55
N THR A 447 16.47 12.84 17.56
CA THR A 447 15.47 13.61 18.29
C THR A 447 16.09 14.81 19.02
N GLN A 448 17.25 14.63 19.67
CA GLN A 448 17.99 15.72 20.33
C GLN A 448 18.52 16.77 19.35
N LEU A 449 18.87 16.36 18.12
CA LEU A 449 19.31 17.27 17.06
C LEU A 449 18.16 18.05 16.41
N SER A 450 16.90 17.81 16.82
CA SER A 450 15.69 18.32 16.20
C SER A 450 15.56 17.87 14.72
N PHE A 451 15.97 16.63 14.45
CA PHE A 451 15.94 16.01 13.12
C PHE A 451 14.80 14.98 13.02
N SER A 452 13.90 15.18 12.07
CA SER A 452 12.83 14.22 11.80
C SER A 452 13.40 12.93 11.23
N MET A 453 13.07 11.81 11.85
CA MET A 453 13.46 10.46 11.44
C MET A 453 13.05 10.11 10.00
N PHE A 454 12.09 10.81 9.41
CA PHE A 454 11.61 10.52 8.04
C PHE A 454 12.20 11.45 6.98
N SER A 455 13.20 12.23 7.34
CA SER A 455 13.88 13.12 6.39
C SER A 455 14.89 12.35 5.55
N HIS A 456 15.21 12.89 4.38
CA HIS A 456 16.12 12.30 3.42
C HIS A 456 17.32 13.22 3.20
N GLY A 457 18.48 12.62 2.90
CA GLY A 457 19.66 13.33 2.44
C GLY A 457 20.74 13.56 3.49
N LEU A 458 20.52 13.19 4.75
CA LEU A 458 21.56 13.13 5.78
C LEU A 458 22.15 11.73 5.84
N LEU A 459 23.47 11.62 5.72
CA LEU A 459 24.24 10.42 6.02
C LEU A 459 24.76 10.49 7.46
N ALA A 460 25.00 9.33 8.07
CA ALA A 460 25.69 9.24 9.36
C ALA A 460 27.10 9.82 9.27
N SER A 461 27.77 9.58 8.14
CA SER A 461 29.08 10.16 7.81
C SER A 461 29.10 11.70 7.78
N ASP A 462 28.00 12.36 7.42
CA ASP A 462 27.90 13.83 7.44
C ASP A 462 28.03 14.41 8.87
N ILE A 463 27.67 13.62 9.89
CA ILE A 463 27.84 13.97 11.30
C ILE A 463 29.21 13.50 11.81
N LEU A 464 29.59 12.25 11.52
CA LEU A 464 30.77 11.62 12.12
C LEU A 464 32.09 12.12 11.53
N GLN A 465 32.16 12.41 10.22
CA GLN A 465 33.39 12.87 9.59
C GLN A 465 33.90 14.21 10.16
N PRO A 466 33.06 15.26 10.33
CA PRO A 466 33.50 16.48 11.00
C PRO A 466 33.99 16.26 12.43
N LEU A 467 33.35 15.37 13.20
CA LEU A 467 33.77 15.05 14.56
C LEU A 467 35.10 14.31 14.61
N ARG A 468 35.36 13.41 13.65
CA ARG A 468 36.65 12.74 13.50
C ARG A 468 37.75 13.70 13.06
N ALA A 469 37.45 14.64 12.16
CA ALA A 469 38.40 15.67 11.75
C ALA A 469 38.86 16.54 12.93
N ASP A 470 37.97 16.75 13.91
CA ASP A 470 38.26 17.43 15.17
C ASP A 470 38.92 16.54 16.23
N GLY A 471 39.09 15.24 15.98
CA GLY A 471 39.64 14.28 16.94
C GLY A 471 38.71 13.93 18.11
N ILE A 472 37.40 14.19 17.99
CA ILE A 472 36.40 13.93 19.04
C ILE A 472 35.98 12.45 19.04
N VAL A 473 35.94 11.82 17.85
CA VAL A 473 35.49 10.44 17.64
C VAL A 473 36.65 9.61 17.08
N ALA A 474 36.69 8.32 17.42
CA ALA A 474 37.68 7.39 16.91
C ALA A 474 37.64 7.29 15.36
N PRO A 475 38.76 6.90 14.72
CA PRO A 475 38.78 6.62 13.29
C PRO A 475 37.70 5.64 12.87
N PHE A 476 37.23 5.76 11.63
CA PHE A 476 36.21 4.86 11.09
C PHE A 476 36.79 3.43 10.95
N GLU A 477 36.14 2.46 11.59
CA GLU A 477 36.48 1.05 11.51
C GLU A 477 35.39 0.28 10.76
N GLN A 478 35.78 -0.40 9.67
CA GLN A 478 34.85 -1.07 8.76
C GLN A 478 34.24 -2.36 9.37
N ASP A 479 34.96 -2.99 10.29
CA ASP A 479 34.63 -4.31 10.87
C ASP A 479 34.18 -4.23 12.34
N ALA A 480 33.96 -3.02 12.89
CA ALA A 480 33.56 -2.85 14.29
C ALA A 480 32.14 -3.38 14.60
N HIS A 481 31.37 -3.72 13.56
CA HIS A 481 29.97 -4.13 13.70
C HIS A 481 29.84 -5.55 14.26
N VAL A 482 29.36 -5.67 15.49
CA VAL A 482 28.90 -6.96 16.04
C VAL A 482 27.50 -7.22 15.47
N ARG A 483 27.31 -8.34 14.75
CA ARG A 483 25.96 -8.77 14.35
C ARG A 483 25.17 -9.14 15.60
N ILE A 484 24.25 -8.27 16.00
CA ILE A 484 23.43 -8.49 17.18
C ILE A 484 22.06 -9.03 16.73
N GLU A 485 21.83 -10.33 16.94
CA GLU A 485 20.53 -11.00 16.73
C GLU A 485 19.51 -10.67 17.84
N ASN A 486 19.60 -9.48 18.45
CA ASN A 486 18.65 -9.04 19.47
C ASN A 486 17.57 -8.17 18.82
N PRO A 487 16.29 -8.59 18.84
CA PRO A 487 15.18 -7.80 18.30
C PRO A 487 14.95 -6.47 19.05
N ASN A 488 15.53 -6.29 20.24
CA ASN A 488 15.49 -5.05 21.02
C ASN A 488 16.77 -4.20 20.87
N PHE A 489 17.67 -4.55 19.95
CA PHE A 489 18.87 -3.76 19.67
C PHE A 489 18.48 -2.44 19.00
N GLU A 490 18.93 -1.32 19.58
CA GLU A 490 18.88 -0.02 18.95
C GLU A 490 20.23 0.30 18.33
N PRO A 491 20.35 0.42 17.00
CA PRO A 491 21.62 0.71 16.37
C PRO A 491 22.10 2.11 16.73
N THR A 492 23.40 2.27 16.86
CA THR A 492 24.07 3.57 17.06
C THR A 492 24.25 4.29 15.73
N ILE A 493 24.71 5.55 15.76
CA ILE A 493 25.04 6.27 14.53
C ILE A 493 26.24 5.66 13.79
N GLU A 494 27.17 5.01 14.50
CA GLU A 494 28.33 4.34 13.89
C GLU A 494 27.88 3.09 13.11
N ASP A 495 26.92 2.32 13.64
CA ASP A 495 26.31 1.19 12.92
C ASP A 495 25.67 1.65 11.59
N LEU A 496 25.03 2.84 11.59
CA LEU A 496 24.46 3.43 10.38
C LEU A 496 25.52 3.75 9.31
N GLU A 497 26.67 4.28 9.73
CA GLU A 497 27.78 4.61 8.82
C GLU A 497 28.42 3.36 8.22
N ILE A 498 28.52 2.27 8.98
CA ILE A 498 28.99 0.98 8.46
C ILE A 498 28.05 0.46 7.37
N VAL A 499 26.73 0.54 7.58
CA VAL A 499 25.73 0.17 6.56
C VAL A 499 25.88 1.03 5.31
N GLU A 500 26.07 2.35 5.48
CA GLU A 500 26.31 3.28 4.36
C GLU A 500 27.55 2.91 3.56
N PHE A 501 28.66 2.63 4.23
CA PHE A 501 29.92 2.24 3.61
C PHE A 501 29.78 0.96 2.81
N LYS A 502 29.25 -0.12 3.41
CA LYS A 502 29.03 -1.41 2.74
C LYS A 502 28.10 -1.26 1.54
N LEU A 503 27.03 -0.48 1.68
CA LEU A 503 26.08 -0.23 0.62
C LEU A 503 26.71 0.55 -0.54
N LEU A 504 27.49 1.59 -0.25
CA LEU A 504 28.17 2.38 -1.28
C LEU A 504 29.17 1.52 -2.07
N GLU A 505 29.99 0.73 -1.37
CA GLU A 505 30.95 -0.18 -2.03
C GLU A 505 30.23 -1.21 -2.91
N PHE A 506 29.14 -1.81 -2.41
CA PHE A 506 28.33 -2.71 -3.21
C PHE A 506 27.75 -2.02 -4.46
N ILE A 507 27.16 -0.84 -4.32
CA ILE A 507 26.56 -0.08 -5.44
C ILE A 507 27.60 0.20 -6.52
N LYS A 508 28.83 0.58 -6.15
CA LYS A 508 29.93 0.84 -7.10
C LYS A 508 30.32 -0.37 -7.94
N THR A 509 30.06 -1.60 -7.46
CA THR A 509 30.32 -2.83 -8.24
C THR A 509 29.28 -3.11 -9.33
N LYS A 510 28.18 -2.36 -9.35
CA LYS A 510 27.03 -2.59 -10.24
C LYS A 510 26.85 -1.44 -11.21
N THR A 511 26.11 -1.70 -12.26
CA THR A 511 25.62 -0.63 -13.15
C THR A 511 24.43 0.08 -12.52
N TYR A 512 24.23 1.36 -12.85
CA TYR A 512 23.04 2.12 -12.42
C TYR A 512 21.73 1.38 -12.74
N ASP A 513 21.68 0.76 -13.91
CA ASP A 513 20.52 0.05 -14.44
C ASP A 513 20.12 -1.18 -13.64
N GLU A 514 21.08 -1.81 -12.97
CA GLU A 514 20.85 -2.90 -12.02
C GLU A 514 20.42 -2.32 -10.67
N VAL A 515 21.14 -1.33 -10.16
CA VAL A 515 20.91 -0.75 -8.82
C VAL A 515 19.52 -0.16 -8.70
N TYR A 516 19.01 0.59 -9.69
CA TYR A 516 17.67 1.20 -9.56
C TYR A 516 16.54 0.16 -9.60
N LYS A 517 16.77 -1.04 -10.17
CA LYS A 517 15.78 -2.12 -10.24
C LYS A 517 15.74 -2.96 -8.97
N MET A 518 16.82 -2.98 -8.19
CA MET A 518 16.87 -3.70 -6.92
C MET A 518 15.90 -3.10 -5.90
N THR A 519 15.33 -3.93 -5.06
CA THR A 519 14.56 -3.55 -3.89
C THR A 519 15.48 -3.25 -2.70
N ASP A 520 15.00 -2.49 -1.72
CA ASP A 520 15.79 -2.19 -0.51
C ASP A 520 16.13 -3.47 0.28
N GLU A 521 15.29 -4.50 0.15
CA GLU A 521 15.51 -5.82 0.74
C GLU A 521 16.62 -6.61 0.03
N GLU A 522 16.68 -6.57 -1.31
CA GLU A 522 17.78 -7.17 -2.07
C GLU A 522 19.11 -6.45 -1.79
N LEU A 523 19.09 -5.11 -1.65
CA LEU A 523 20.26 -4.34 -1.26
C LEU A 523 20.74 -4.70 0.15
N ARG A 524 19.81 -4.84 1.12
CA ARG A 524 20.13 -5.30 2.47
C ARG A 524 20.78 -6.69 2.46
N GLN A 525 20.19 -7.63 1.72
CA GLN A 525 20.72 -8.99 1.61
C GLN A 525 22.10 -9.01 0.97
N ALA A 526 22.36 -8.15 -0.01
CA ALA A 526 23.65 -8.06 -0.68
C ALA A 526 24.79 -7.56 0.23
N ILE A 527 24.49 -6.71 1.22
CA ILE A 527 25.45 -6.26 2.24
C ILE A 527 25.43 -7.13 3.51
N GLU A 528 24.63 -8.20 3.50
CA GLU A 528 24.46 -9.15 4.60
C GLU A 528 24.11 -8.51 5.97
N GLU A 529 23.19 -7.55 5.98
CA GLU A 529 22.76 -6.82 7.19
C GLU A 529 21.41 -7.26 7.74
N SER A 530 21.12 -6.97 9.01
CA SER A 530 19.86 -7.35 9.68
C SER A 530 18.64 -6.53 9.24
N GLU A 531 17.42 -7.01 9.53
CA GLU A 531 16.15 -6.39 9.06
C GLU A 531 15.98 -4.90 9.41
N TRP A 532 16.58 -4.43 10.51
CA TRP A 532 16.52 -3.02 10.90
C TRP A 532 17.11 -2.09 9.82
N ALA A 533 18.14 -2.56 9.09
CA ALA A 533 18.88 -1.77 8.11
C ALA A 533 18.03 -1.41 6.89
N THR A 534 16.99 -2.19 6.54
CA THR A 534 16.10 -1.87 5.40
C THR A 534 15.51 -0.47 5.52
N SER A 535 15.14 -0.07 6.75
CA SER A 535 14.57 1.26 6.99
C SER A 535 15.60 2.38 6.82
N TRP A 536 16.88 2.11 7.11
CA TRP A 536 17.96 3.06 6.91
C TRP A 536 18.35 3.16 5.44
N ILE A 537 18.55 2.02 4.77
CA ILE A 537 18.84 1.91 3.33
C ILE A 537 17.84 2.74 2.52
N TRP A 538 16.54 2.58 2.78
CA TRP A 538 15.49 3.34 2.09
C TRP A 538 15.72 4.87 2.14
N ARG A 539 16.29 5.41 3.21
CA ARG A 539 16.53 6.86 3.41
C ARG A 539 17.77 7.34 2.66
N VAL A 540 18.87 6.60 2.78
CA VAL A 540 20.20 7.01 2.28
C VAL A 540 20.44 6.58 0.84
N ARG A 541 19.69 5.58 0.33
CA ARG A 541 19.89 5.00 -1.00
C ARG A 541 19.95 6.03 -2.12
N THR A 542 19.09 7.05 -2.10
CA THR A 542 19.11 8.09 -3.15
C THR A 542 20.43 8.84 -3.14
N ARG A 543 20.93 9.20 -1.96
CA ARG A 543 22.19 9.92 -1.79
C ARG A 543 23.38 9.08 -2.25
N LEU A 544 23.49 7.85 -1.76
CA LEU A 544 24.57 6.93 -2.11
C LEU A 544 24.57 6.55 -3.60
N THR A 545 23.39 6.41 -4.22
CA THR A 545 23.29 6.15 -5.67
C THR A 545 23.82 7.33 -6.48
N VAL A 546 23.53 8.57 -6.06
CA VAL A 546 24.05 9.76 -6.74
C VAL A 546 25.57 9.86 -6.59
N GLU A 547 26.10 9.56 -5.41
CA GLU A 547 27.55 9.53 -5.16
C GLU A 547 28.28 8.44 -5.95
N ALA A 548 27.66 7.28 -6.15
CA ALA A 548 28.26 6.18 -6.90
C ALA A 548 28.25 6.41 -8.43
N PHE A 549 27.33 7.22 -8.96
CA PHE A 549 27.17 7.43 -10.40
C PHE A 549 27.20 8.92 -10.80
N PRO A 550 28.29 9.66 -10.52
CA PRO A 550 28.37 11.09 -10.78
C PRO A 550 28.17 11.44 -12.26
N ASP A 551 28.68 10.63 -13.20
CA ASP A 551 28.57 10.89 -14.64
C ASP A 551 27.11 10.92 -15.13
N ILE A 552 26.24 10.13 -14.50
CA ILE A 552 24.82 10.05 -14.85
C ILE A 552 24.08 11.28 -14.32
N PHE A 553 24.35 11.67 -13.06
CA PHE A 553 23.63 12.75 -12.39
C PHE A 553 24.23 14.14 -12.64
N ASN A 554 25.46 14.21 -13.13
CA ASN A 554 26.10 15.44 -13.58
C ASN A 554 25.98 15.71 -15.08
N ALA A 555 25.23 14.88 -15.80
CA ALA A 555 25.00 15.06 -17.22
C ALA A 555 24.42 16.45 -17.55
N PRO A 556 24.79 17.07 -18.70
CA PRO A 556 24.40 18.45 -19.03
C PRO A 556 22.89 18.72 -19.11
N HIS A 557 22.08 17.68 -19.36
CA HIS A 557 20.62 17.79 -19.44
C HIS A 557 19.95 17.82 -18.05
N ILE A 558 20.69 17.53 -16.98
CA ILE A 558 20.22 17.71 -15.60
C ILE A 558 20.68 19.10 -15.17
N ASP A 559 19.82 20.07 -15.40
CA ASP A 559 20.11 21.49 -15.22
C ASP A 559 19.59 22.05 -13.89
N LEU A 560 18.56 21.44 -13.29
CA LEU A 560 18.05 21.85 -11.98
C LEU A 560 18.78 21.08 -10.87
N LYS A 561 19.64 21.77 -10.11
CA LYS A 561 20.46 21.19 -9.03
C LYS A 561 20.53 22.10 -7.81
N GLY A 562 20.87 21.54 -6.65
CA GLY A 562 21.08 22.30 -5.43
C GLY A 562 19.78 22.90 -4.87
N GLN A 563 19.86 24.11 -4.32
CA GLN A 563 18.69 24.83 -3.80
C GLN A 563 17.99 25.58 -4.93
N LEU A 564 16.74 25.21 -5.22
CA LEU A 564 16.02 25.78 -6.35
C LEU A 564 15.49 27.18 -6.04
N THR A 565 15.68 28.09 -7.00
CA THR A 565 15.06 29.42 -7.03
C THR A 565 13.55 29.33 -7.33
N PRO A 566 12.72 30.34 -7.00
CA PRO A 566 11.29 30.32 -7.29
C PRO A 566 10.95 30.07 -8.77
N GLU A 567 11.78 30.56 -9.69
CA GLU A 567 11.70 30.33 -11.13
C GLU A 567 11.91 28.86 -11.47
N GLU A 568 13.00 28.26 -10.96
CA GLU A 568 13.32 26.84 -11.16
C GLU A 568 12.29 25.92 -10.52
N VAL A 569 11.69 26.30 -9.39
CA VAL A 569 10.58 25.56 -8.77
C VAL A 569 9.39 25.46 -9.72
N ARG A 570 9.05 26.55 -10.43
CA ARG A 570 7.98 26.52 -11.44
C ARG A 570 8.36 25.62 -12.62
N VAL A 571 9.60 25.68 -13.08
CA VAL A 571 10.10 24.78 -14.13
C VAL A 571 10.01 23.32 -13.69
N PHE A 572 10.50 22.98 -12.50
CA PHE A 572 10.41 21.64 -11.91
C PHE A 572 8.97 21.13 -11.87
N VAL A 573 8.03 21.94 -11.33
CA VAL A 573 6.61 21.54 -11.26
C VAL A 573 6.05 21.34 -12.66
N ASN A 574 6.32 22.23 -13.60
CA ASN A 574 5.85 22.09 -14.98
C ASN A 574 6.35 20.79 -15.64
N ARG A 575 7.66 20.52 -15.56
CA ARG A 575 8.27 19.30 -16.10
C ARG A 575 7.69 18.04 -15.44
N ALA A 576 7.50 18.06 -14.12
CA ALA A 576 6.91 16.94 -13.38
C ALA A 576 5.46 16.65 -13.85
N ILE A 577 4.63 17.68 -14.03
CA ILE A 577 3.24 17.54 -14.47
C ILE A 577 3.15 17.02 -15.91
N GLN A 578 3.97 17.57 -16.81
CA GLN A 578 4.05 17.10 -18.19
C GLN A 578 4.52 15.65 -18.27
N PHE A 579 5.57 15.30 -17.52
CA PHE A 579 6.11 13.94 -17.52
C PHE A 579 5.10 12.94 -16.98
N VAL A 580 4.40 13.26 -15.88
CA VAL A 580 3.35 12.40 -15.32
C VAL A 580 2.18 12.21 -16.29
N ALA A 581 1.98 13.12 -17.24
CA ALA A 581 0.96 13.03 -18.29
C ALA A 581 -0.44 12.76 -17.72
N VAL A 582 -0.94 13.72 -16.92
CA VAL A 582 -2.21 13.66 -16.17
C VAL A 582 -3.43 13.38 -17.07
N GLU A 583 -3.33 13.58 -18.38
CA GLU A 583 -4.39 13.27 -19.34
C GLU A 583 -4.47 11.77 -19.72
N ASN A 584 -3.44 10.98 -19.43
CA ASN A 584 -3.38 9.55 -19.78
C ASN A 584 -3.15 8.65 -18.55
N ASN A 585 -4.20 7.92 -18.14
CA ASN A 585 -4.21 7.12 -16.91
C ASN A 585 -3.15 6.02 -16.89
N GLN A 586 -2.90 5.39 -18.04
CA GLN A 586 -1.92 4.29 -18.12
C GLN A 586 -0.49 4.83 -17.97
N VAL A 587 -0.19 5.94 -18.65
CA VAL A 587 1.11 6.61 -18.58
C VAL A 587 1.34 7.17 -17.18
N MET A 588 0.33 7.85 -16.61
CA MET A 588 0.39 8.40 -15.27
C MET A 588 0.67 7.34 -14.21
N LYS A 589 -0.05 6.22 -14.22
CA LYS A 589 0.19 5.12 -13.27
C LYS A 589 1.61 4.58 -13.40
N LYS A 590 2.09 4.39 -14.63
CA LYS A 590 3.45 3.93 -14.90
C LYS A 590 4.49 4.89 -14.35
N HIS A 591 4.36 6.19 -14.63
CA HIS A 591 5.33 7.20 -14.24
C HIS A 591 5.32 7.49 -12.74
N ILE A 592 4.15 7.56 -12.10
CA ILE A 592 4.06 7.74 -10.63
C ILE A 592 4.64 6.55 -9.87
N SER A 593 4.53 5.34 -10.41
CA SER A 593 5.12 4.14 -9.79
C SER A 593 6.63 4.00 -9.97
N MET A 594 7.25 4.88 -10.78
CA MET A 594 8.69 4.85 -11.04
C MET A 594 9.47 5.25 -9.78
N PRO A 595 10.66 4.65 -9.54
CA PRO A 595 11.57 5.13 -8.50
C PRO A 595 11.84 6.63 -8.66
N LYS A 596 11.71 7.39 -7.57
CA LYS A 596 11.80 8.86 -7.61
C LYS A 596 13.13 9.38 -8.17
N VAL A 597 14.23 8.69 -7.87
CA VAL A 597 15.56 9.00 -8.42
C VAL A 597 15.57 8.99 -9.95
N GLU A 598 14.93 7.99 -10.56
CA GLU A 598 14.85 7.85 -12.01
C GLU A 598 13.83 8.81 -12.63
N LEU A 599 12.71 9.05 -11.94
CA LEU A 599 11.72 10.03 -12.35
C LEU A 599 12.36 11.42 -12.46
N LEU A 600 13.02 11.89 -11.40
CA LEU A 600 13.68 13.19 -11.34
C LEU A 600 14.76 13.31 -12.43
N ARG A 601 15.58 12.27 -12.60
CA ARG A 601 16.61 12.22 -13.65
C ARG A 601 16.01 12.42 -15.05
N ARG A 602 14.89 11.73 -15.37
CA ARG A 602 14.24 11.82 -16.69
C ARG A 602 13.64 13.19 -17.01
N ILE A 603 13.34 13.99 -15.98
CA ILE A 603 12.84 15.36 -16.14
C ILE A 603 13.96 16.41 -16.02
N GLY A 604 15.23 16.01 -16.05
CA GLY A 604 16.37 16.92 -15.97
C GLY A 604 16.58 17.53 -14.59
N VAL A 605 16.13 16.85 -13.53
CA VAL A 605 16.20 17.35 -12.15
C VAL A 605 17.09 16.44 -11.31
N HIS A 606 18.03 17.05 -10.61
CA HIS A 606 18.92 16.32 -9.75
C HIS A 606 18.15 15.72 -8.55
N PRO A 607 18.37 14.44 -8.17
CA PRO A 607 17.61 13.82 -7.09
C PRO A 607 17.80 14.44 -5.70
N LEU A 608 18.86 15.26 -5.54
CA LEU A 608 19.24 15.93 -4.29
C LEU A 608 18.92 17.42 -4.29
N ILE A 609 17.94 17.86 -5.08
CA ILE A 609 17.44 19.24 -4.98
C ILE A 609 16.89 19.53 -3.57
N SER A 610 17.02 20.80 -3.16
CA SER A 610 16.48 21.35 -1.92
C SER A 610 15.65 22.61 -2.21
N GLY A 611 14.96 23.13 -1.19
CA GLY A 611 14.02 24.25 -1.33
C GLY A 611 12.61 23.85 -1.78
N VAL A 612 12.41 22.58 -2.17
CA VAL A 612 11.09 22.02 -2.50
C VAL A 612 10.95 20.59 -1.98
N ASP A 613 9.73 20.25 -1.57
CA ASP A 613 9.36 18.88 -1.22
C ASP A 613 8.80 18.14 -2.45
N SER A 614 9.68 17.44 -3.15
CA SER A 614 9.29 16.59 -4.29
C SER A 614 8.40 15.43 -3.87
N ASP A 615 8.58 14.89 -2.65
CA ASP A 615 7.75 13.81 -2.13
C ASP A 615 6.31 14.27 -1.91
N PHE A 616 6.13 15.50 -1.43
CA PHE A 616 4.83 16.15 -1.31
C PHE A 616 4.16 16.34 -2.67
N LEU A 617 4.87 16.85 -3.67
CA LEU A 617 4.31 17.05 -5.02
C LEU A 617 3.76 15.74 -5.61
N PHE A 618 4.59 14.69 -5.68
CA PHE A 618 4.18 13.40 -6.25
C PHE A 618 3.16 12.66 -5.37
N GLY A 619 3.27 12.80 -4.05
CA GLY A 619 2.29 12.29 -3.10
C GLY A 619 0.93 12.95 -3.28
N LYS A 620 0.89 14.27 -3.48
CA LYS A 620 -0.34 15.03 -3.73
C LYS A 620 -0.95 14.67 -5.07
N LEU A 621 -0.15 14.50 -6.13
CA LEU A 621 -0.64 13.99 -7.41
C LEU A 621 -1.27 12.60 -7.27
N SER A 622 -0.60 11.70 -6.54
CA SER A 622 -1.14 10.38 -6.22
C SER A 622 -2.44 10.47 -5.42
N PHE A 623 -2.52 11.37 -4.46
CA PHE A 623 -3.73 11.63 -3.68
C PHE A 623 -4.87 12.17 -4.55
N LEU A 624 -4.61 13.14 -5.44
CA LEU A 624 -5.63 13.67 -6.36
C LEU A 624 -6.19 12.56 -7.25
N THR A 625 -5.35 11.68 -7.81
CA THR A 625 -5.85 10.50 -8.55
C THR A 625 -6.71 9.59 -7.69
N PHE A 626 -6.43 9.52 -6.38
CA PHE A 626 -7.21 8.74 -5.44
C PHE A 626 -8.54 9.43 -5.07
N GLN A 627 -8.57 10.75 -5.03
CA GLN A 627 -9.76 11.52 -4.64
C GLN A 627 -10.74 11.71 -5.80
N THR A 628 -10.25 11.90 -7.03
CA THR A 628 -11.10 12.12 -8.21
C THR A 628 -11.91 10.87 -8.55
N ASN A 629 -13.24 10.99 -8.57
CA ASN A 629 -14.14 9.89 -8.89
C ASN A 629 -14.12 9.54 -10.39
N ASN A 630 -13.95 10.55 -11.23
CA ASN A 630 -13.83 10.42 -12.68
C ASN A 630 -12.44 10.88 -13.12
N TYR A 631 -11.72 10.03 -13.86
CA TYR A 631 -10.39 10.38 -14.36
C TYR A 631 -10.40 11.64 -15.24
N ARG A 632 -11.52 11.93 -15.90
CA ARG A 632 -11.67 13.14 -16.72
C ARG A 632 -11.65 14.45 -15.93
N GLU A 633 -11.92 14.41 -14.62
CA GLU A 633 -11.89 15.58 -13.73
C GLU A 633 -10.48 15.84 -13.16
N LEU A 634 -9.56 14.88 -13.31
CA LEU A 634 -8.22 14.98 -12.75
C LEU A 634 -7.41 16.15 -13.31
N PRO A 635 -7.41 16.46 -14.63
CA PRO A 635 -6.74 17.65 -15.14
C PRO A 635 -7.25 18.94 -14.50
N GLU A 636 -8.55 19.05 -14.21
CA GLU A 636 -9.13 20.22 -13.56
C GLU A 636 -8.70 20.33 -12.09
N ALA A 637 -8.66 19.21 -11.37
CA ALA A 637 -8.15 19.18 -10.00
C ALA A 637 -6.65 19.56 -9.92
N VAL A 638 -5.86 19.14 -10.92
CA VAL A 638 -4.46 19.55 -11.06
C VAL A 638 -4.34 21.03 -11.41
N ASP A 639 -5.16 21.55 -12.33
CA ASP A 639 -5.21 22.99 -12.64
C ASP A 639 -5.53 23.81 -11.37
N GLN A 640 -6.46 23.34 -10.54
CA GLN A 640 -6.81 23.99 -9.28
C GLN A 640 -5.64 24.00 -8.29
N MET A 641 -4.85 22.92 -8.23
CA MET A 641 -3.62 22.87 -7.42
C MET A 641 -2.57 23.87 -7.91
N LEU A 642 -2.48 24.06 -9.23
CA LEU A 642 -1.44 24.88 -9.88
C LEU A 642 -1.82 26.36 -10.01
N LYS A 643 -3.06 26.75 -9.71
CA LYS A 643 -3.61 28.10 -9.92
C LYS A 643 -2.79 29.26 -9.35
N ARG A 644 -2.06 29.04 -8.24
CA ARG A 644 -1.23 30.07 -7.59
C ARG A 644 0.13 30.22 -8.25
N MET A 645 0.60 29.18 -8.94
CA MET A 645 1.92 29.15 -9.57
C MET A 645 1.88 29.58 -11.03
N PHE A 646 0.77 29.28 -11.74
CA PHE A 646 0.65 29.55 -13.17
C PHE A 646 -0.59 30.37 -13.49
N VAL A 647 -0.38 31.47 -14.20
CA VAL A 647 -1.44 32.38 -14.63
C VAL A 647 -1.93 31.98 -16.01
N LYS A 648 -3.23 31.68 -16.10
CA LYS A 648 -3.92 31.27 -17.34
C LYS A 648 -4.78 32.43 -17.90
N LYS A 649 -4.18 33.62 -18.06
CA LYS A 649 -4.85 34.82 -18.59
C LYS A 649 -4.41 35.12 -20.03
N THR A 650 -5.04 36.12 -20.65
CA THR A 650 -4.53 36.72 -21.88
C THR A 650 -3.47 37.77 -21.52
N PHE A 651 -2.28 37.68 -22.08
CA PHE A 651 -1.17 38.62 -21.86
C PHE A 651 -1.11 39.65 -22.99
N THR A 652 -0.58 40.84 -22.69
CA THR A 652 -0.18 41.83 -23.69
C THR A 652 1.27 41.61 -24.10
N TRP A 653 1.68 42.17 -25.23
CA TRP A 653 3.07 42.15 -25.67
C TRP A 653 4.01 42.75 -24.62
N GLU A 654 3.69 43.92 -24.09
CA GLU A 654 4.50 44.63 -23.08
C GLU A 654 4.68 43.84 -21.77
N ASP A 655 3.62 43.17 -21.27
CA ASP A 655 3.68 42.30 -20.07
C ASP A 655 4.65 41.13 -20.33
N LEU A 656 4.58 40.53 -21.53
CA LEU A 656 5.46 39.44 -21.92
C LEU A 656 6.92 39.87 -22.08
N GLU A 657 7.17 40.98 -22.78
CA GLU A 657 8.52 41.54 -22.99
C GLU A 657 9.19 41.89 -21.65
N THR A 658 8.44 42.51 -20.73
CA THR A 658 8.94 42.86 -19.40
C THR A 658 9.37 41.62 -18.62
N ARG A 659 8.53 40.58 -18.60
CA ARG A 659 8.83 39.31 -17.91
C ARG A 659 10.02 38.58 -18.50
N VAL A 660 10.14 38.55 -19.83
CA VAL A 660 11.28 37.93 -20.51
C VAL A 660 12.57 38.66 -20.16
N ARG A 661 12.55 40.00 -20.16
CA ARG A 661 13.71 40.81 -19.77
C ARG A 661 14.13 40.54 -18.32
N GLU A 662 13.18 40.49 -17.39
CA GLU A 662 13.45 40.17 -15.99
C GLU A 662 14.01 38.75 -15.81
N LEU A 663 13.47 37.77 -16.54
CA LEU A 663 13.94 36.39 -16.51
C LEU A 663 15.40 36.29 -17.00
N VAL A 664 15.71 36.92 -18.14
CA VAL A 664 17.07 36.92 -18.70
C VAL A 664 18.06 37.57 -17.74
N GLN A 665 17.66 38.65 -17.06
CA GLN A 665 18.52 39.31 -16.07
C GLN A 665 18.81 38.46 -14.84
N ARG A 666 17.87 37.61 -14.41
CA ARG A 666 18.02 36.78 -13.20
C ARG A 666 18.63 35.41 -13.48
N ASN A 667 18.33 34.84 -14.65
CA ASN A 667 18.62 33.45 -14.99
C ASN A 667 19.22 33.35 -16.41
N THR A 668 20.25 34.14 -16.70
CA THR A 668 20.87 34.26 -18.04
C THR A 668 21.25 32.92 -18.64
N LEU A 669 22.00 32.10 -17.89
CA LEU A 669 22.45 30.77 -18.35
C LEU A 669 21.27 29.86 -18.70
N HIS A 670 20.24 29.83 -17.86
CA HIS A 670 19.04 29.04 -18.11
C HIS A 670 18.27 29.55 -19.33
N ALA A 671 18.16 30.86 -19.54
CA ALA A 671 17.49 31.43 -20.71
C ALA A 671 18.13 30.99 -22.05
N THR A 672 19.42 30.63 -22.06
CA THR A 672 20.10 30.08 -23.25
C THR A 672 19.86 28.58 -23.48
N ARG A 673 19.40 27.83 -22.47
CA ARG A 673 19.30 26.36 -22.51
C ARG A 673 17.87 25.82 -22.40
N TRP A 674 17.00 26.56 -21.73
CA TRP A 674 15.64 26.14 -21.45
C TRP A 674 14.76 26.08 -22.69
N SER A 675 13.86 25.10 -22.68
CA SER A 675 12.81 24.98 -23.67
C SER A 675 11.84 26.16 -23.57
N ARG A 676 11.01 26.33 -24.60
CA ARG A 676 9.95 27.35 -24.59
C ARG A 676 8.98 27.14 -23.42
N GLU A 677 8.63 25.88 -23.15
CA GLU A 677 7.78 25.49 -22.03
C GLU A 677 8.40 25.83 -20.68
N ASP A 678 9.71 25.59 -20.53
CA ASP A 678 10.45 25.92 -19.30
C ASP A 678 10.53 27.44 -19.11
N ILE A 679 10.78 28.21 -20.17
CA ILE A 679 10.80 29.69 -20.11
C ILE A 679 9.44 30.24 -19.69
N LEU A 680 8.34 29.73 -20.27
CA LEU A 680 6.99 30.10 -19.86
C LEU A 680 6.72 29.73 -18.39
N ALA A 681 7.12 28.52 -17.99
CA ALA A 681 6.96 28.07 -16.62
C ALA A 681 7.74 28.94 -15.64
N ALA A 682 8.99 29.28 -15.95
CA ALA A 682 9.82 30.17 -15.16
C ALA A 682 9.18 31.56 -14.99
N MET A 683 8.47 32.08 -16.00
CA MET A 683 7.70 33.33 -15.90
C MET A 683 6.33 33.18 -15.18
N GLY A 684 5.95 31.97 -14.77
CA GLY A 684 4.65 31.67 -14.15
C GLY A 684 3.48 31.73 -15.14
N ILE A 685 3.72 31.44 -16.41
CA ILE A 685 2.71 31.46 -17.46
C ILE A 685 2.31 30.03 -17.81
N ASP A 686 1.00 29.73 -17.79
CA ASP A 686 0.49 28.43 -18.24
C ASP A 686 0.67 28.28 -19.76
N GLN A 687 1.00 27.08 -20.24
CA GLN A 687 1.24 26.81 -21.66
C GLN A 687 0.03 27.08 -22.56
N ARG A 688 -1.17 27.06 -21.97
CA ARG A 688 -2.45 27.33 -22.63
C ARG A 688 -2.81 28.82 -22.60
N ALA A 689 -1.99 29.68 -22.00
CA ALA A 689 -2.18 31.13 -22.02
C ALA A 689 -2.15 31.70 -23.44
N LYS A 690 -2.81 32.85 -23.62
CA LYS A 690 -3.02 33.48 -24.93
C LYS A 690 -2.38 34.86 -25.00
N LEU A 691 -1.99 35.30 -26.19
CA LEU A 691 -1.44 36.63 -26.44
C LEU A 691 -2.51 37.53 -27.08
N LYS A 692 -2.67 38.75 -26.58
CA LYS A 692 -3.44 39.81 -27.24
C LYS A 692 -2.49 40.54 -28.19
N THR A 693 -2.86 40.59 -29.46
CA THR A 693 -2.12 41.31 -30.49
C THR A 693 -3.00 42.46 -31.00
N PRO A 694 -2.43 43.62 -31.38
CA PRO A 694 -3.18 44.73 -31.93
C PRO A 694 -3.65 44.48 -33.37
N PHE A 695 -3.03 43.52 -34.08
CA PHE A 695 -3.26 43.27 -35.51
C PHE A 695 -4.17 42.07 -35.82
N SER A 696 -4.58 41.30 -34.82
CA SER A 696 -5.50 40.17 -35.00
C SER A 696 -6.48 40.04 -33.82
N GLU A 697 -7.76 39.85 -34.13
CA GLU A 697 -8.76 39.46 -33.13
C GLU A 697 -8.51 38.05 -32.58
N ASN A 698 -7.80 37.21 -33.34
CA ASN A 698 -7.40 35.89 -32.88
C ASN A 698 -6.35 36.02 -31.77
N LYS A 699 -6.59 35.36 -30.64
CA LYS A 699 -5.69 35.31 -29.48
C LYS A 699 -4.90 34.00 -29.53
N PRO A 700 -3.75 33.94 -30.23
CA PRO A 700 -2.98 32.71 -30.35
C PRO A 700 -2.44 32.25 -29.00
N HIS A 701 -2.18 30.95 -28.88
CA HIS A 701 -1.49 30.39 -27.72
C HIS A 701 -0.04 30.84 -27.71
N ILE A 702 0.43 31.38 -26.59
CA ILE A 702 1.80 31.90 -26.45
C ILE A 702 2.82 30.79 -26.75
N ASN A 703 2.59 29.57 -26.24
CA ASN A 703 3.50 28.46 -26.46
C ASN A 703 3.61 28.03 -27.94
N ARG A 704 2.62 28.33 -28.80
CA ARG A 704 2.67 27.98 -30.23
C ARG A 704 3.29 29.08 -31.09
N SER A 705 3.41 30.30 -30.58
CA SER A 705 3.96 31.45 -31.30
C SER A 705 5.50 31.49 -31.27
N HIS A 706 6.13 32.12 -32.27
CA HIS A 706 7.58 32.37 -32.30
C HIS A 706 8.01 33.57 -31.45
N VAL A 707 7.05 34.24 -30.81
CA VAL A 707 7.22 35.46 -30.01
C VAL A 707 8.20 35.28 -28.84
N VAL A 708 8.03 34.23 -28.04
CA VAL A 708 8.87 34.01 -26.84
C VAL A 708 10.34 33.81 -27.21
N PRO A 709 10.71 32.92 -28.15
CA PRO A 709 12.09 32.79 -28.62
C PRO A 709 12.72 34.11 -29.10
N ILE A 710 11.97 34.92 -29.86
CA ILE A 710 12.45 36.21 -30.39
C ILE A 710 12.71 37.21 -29.27
N LEU A 711 11.77 37.36 -28.33
CA LEU A 711 11.93 38.24 -27.18
C LEU A 711 13.11 37.82 -26.30
N VAL A 712 13.32 36.51 -26.12
CA VAL A 712 14.46 35.98 -25.36
C VAL A 712 15.77 36.29 -26.08
N ALA A 713 15.86 36.07 -27.39
CA ALA A 713 17.05 36.40 -28.18
C ALA A 713 17.38 37.90 -28.11
N LYS A 714 16.36 38.76 -28.23
CA LYS A 714 16.50 40.23 -28.08
C LYS A 714 17.00 40.61 -26.69
N ALA A 715 16.40 40.05 -25.64
CA ALA A 715 16.82 40.30 -24.27
C ALA A 715 18.25 39.82 -23.98
N LEU A 716 18.65 38.65 -24.50
CA LEU A 716 20.02 38.12 -24.39
C LEU A 716 21.03 38.99 -25.14
N ARG A 717 20.71 39.45 -26.35
CA ARG A 717 21.53 40.41 -27.10
C ARG A 717 21.76 41.68 -26.28
N ASN A 718 20.71 42.24 -25.67
CA ASN A 718 20.79 43.44 -24.84
C ASN A 718 21.53 43.24 -23.51
N HIS A 719 21.62 41.99 -23.05
CA HIS A 719 22.34 41.60 -21.84
C HIS A 719 23.82 41.26 -22.10
N TYR A 720 24.20 40.95 -23.33
CA TYR A 720 25.58 40.63 -23.71
C TYR A 720 26.56 41.74 -23.29
N GLY A 721 27.64 41.36 -22.63
CA GLY A 721 28.65 42.27 -22.09
C GLY A 721 28.34 42.83 -20.70
N LYS A 722 27.16 42.53 -20.12
CA LYS A 722 26.77 42.94 -18.76
C LYS A 722 26.86 41.81 -17.72
N GLY A 723 26.93 40.55 -18.17
CA GLY A 723 27.05 39.37 -17.32
C GLY A 723 28.49 38.89 -17.12
N THR A 724 28.61 37.75 -16.45
CA THR A 724 29.88 37.02 -16.25
C THR A 724 30.48 36.52 -17.57
N PRO A 725 31.78 36.19 -17.63
CA PRO A 725 32.40 35.64 -18.84
C PRO A 725 31.69 34.38 -19.36
N GLU A 726 31.31 33.47 -18.47
CA GLU A 726 30.57 32.25 -18.82
C GLU A 726 29.20 32.55 -19.44
N GLU A 727 28.46 33.51 -18.88
CA GLU A 727 27.18 33.95 -19.44
C GLU A 727 27.34 34.56 -20.82
N ASN A 728 28.36 35.39 -21.03
CA ASN A 728 28.62 36.01 -22.33
C ASN A 728 29.00 34.95 -23.38
N ASP A 729 29.81 33.97 -23.02
CA ASP A 729 30.15 32.84 -23.91
C ASP A 729 28.92 32.00 -24.26
N ALA A 730 28.05 31.74 -23.28
CA ALA A 730 26.79 31.03 -23.50
C ALA A 730 25.84 31.82 -24.41
N ILE A 731 25.68 33.14 -24.21
CA ILE A 731 24.88 34.01 -25.07
C ILE A 731 25.41 33.99 -26.51
N LYS A 732 26.73 34.11 -26.69
CA LYS A 732 27.38 34.09 -28.00
C LYS A 732 27.15 32.76 -28.72
N ALA A 733 27.34 31.64 -28.02
CA ALA A 733 27.10 30.31 -28.58
C ALA A 733 25.61 30.10 -28.94
N PHE A 734 24.69 30.58 -28.11
CA PHE A 734 23.25 30.49 -28.35
C PHE A 734 22.81 31.28 -29.59
N LEU A 735 23.17 32.57 -29.66
CA LEU A 735 22.78 33.44 -30.79
C LEU A 735 23.40 32.98 -32.11
N LYS A 736 24.64 32.47 -32.08
CA LYS A 736 25.29 31.89 -33.24
C LYS A 736 24.62 30.59 -33.69
N SER A 737 24.30 29.69 -32.77
CA SER A 737 23.73 28.37 -33.10
C SER A 737 22.27 28.44 -33.55
N GLN A 738 21.45 29.27 -32.92
CA GLN A 738 19.99 29.33 -33.18
C GLN A 738 19.61 30.36 -34.25
N TYR A 739 20.36 31.46 -34.37
CA TYR A 739 20.01 32.59 -35.25
C TYR A 739 21.13 32.98 -36.23
N ASN A 740 22.25 32.24 -36.25
CA ASN A 740 23.44 32.55 -37.06
C ASN A 740 23.94 34.00 -36.89
N TYR A 741 23.80 34.55 -35.68
CA TYR A 741 24.16 35.92 -35.35
C TYR A 741 25.45 35.97 -34.53
N ASP A 742 26.45 36.71 -35.02
CA ASP A 742 27.72 36.93 -34.32
C ASP A 742 27.66 38.26 -33.53
N VAL A 743 27.75 38.16 -32.20
CA VAL A 743 27.75 39.34 -31.32
C VAL A 743 29.14 39.98 -31.27
N VAL A 744 29.23 41.27 -31.58
CA VAL A 744 30.47 42.07 -31.53
C VAL A 744 30.54 42.80 -30.19
N GLY A 745 31.73 42.86 -29.57
CA GLY A 745 31.94 43.50 -28.26
C GLY A 745 31.65 45.01 -28.21
N PRO A 746 31.71 45.65 -27.03
CA PRO A 746 31.14 46.99 -26.76
C PRO A 746 31.73 48.20 -27.49
N SER A 747 32.51 48.03 -28.56
CA SER A 747 33.20 49.11 -29.28
C SER A 747 32.73 49.33 -30.72
N ALA A 748 31.65 48.69 -31.17
CA ALA A 748 31.05 48.97 -32.48
C ALA A 748 29.83 49.92 -32.35
N PRO A 749 29.65 50.90 -33.25
CA PRO A 749 28.48 51.78 -33.24
C PRO A 749 27.19 50.96 -33.46
N PRO A 750 26.03 51.44 -32.95
CA PRO A 750 24.77 50.72 -33.05
C PRO A 750 24.43 50.41 -34.52
N SER A 751 24.06 49.17 -34.79
CA SER A 751 23.58 48.74 -36.10
C SER A 751 22.27 49.48 -36.44
N PRO A 752 21.98 49.79 -37.72
CA PRO A 752 20.79 50.55 -38.13
C PRO A 752 19.44 49.89 -37.74
N ASP A 753 19.45 48.62 -37.33
CA ASP A 753 18.28 47.86 -36.88
C ASP A 753 17.77 48.25 -35.47
N ASP A 754 18.50 49.05 -34.70
CA ASP A 754 18.08 49.48 -33.34
C ASP A 754 16.95 50.54 -33.34
N SER A 755 16.34 50.81 -34.51
CA SER A 755 15.28 51.81 -34.71
C SER A 755 13.91 51.24 -35.15
N ARG A 756 13.75 49.91 -35.20
CA ARG A 756 12.45 49.27 -35.51
C ARG A 756 11.47 49.42 -34.35
N GLY A 757 10.23 49.83 -34.66
CA GLY A 757 9.16 49.96 -33.67
C GLY A 757 8.68 48.59 -33.17
N SER A 758 8.24 48.51 -31.90
CA SER A 758 7.68 47.28 -31.30
C SER A 758 6.56 46.63 -32.12
N ASP A 759 5.85 47.44 -32.90
CA ASP A 759 4.72 47.06 -33.74
C ASP A 759 5.14 46.34 -35.04
N GLU A 760 6.27 46.73 -35.67
CA GLU A 760 6.81 46.04 -36.86
C GLU A 760 7.46 44.71 -36.49
N GLU A 761 8.16 44.65 -35.36
CA GLU A 761 8.74 43.40 -34.84
C GLU A 761 7.67 42.39 -34.41
N MET A 762 6.55 42.87 -33.85
CA MET A 762 5.40 42.03 -33.55
C MET A 762 4.82 41.40 -34.81
N PHE A 763 4.87 42.09 -35.96
CA PHE A 763 4.38 41.59 -37.24
C PHE A 763 5.26 40.49 -37.84
N GLU A 764 6.59 40.59 -37.72
CA GLU A 764 7.52 39.53 -38.16
C GLU A 764 7.49 38.28 -37.25
N ALA A 765 7.14 38.44 -35.97
CA ALA A 765 7.09 37.35 -34.99
C ALA A 765 5.78 36.53 -34.98
N MET A 766 4.72 37.06 -35.60
CA MET A 766 3.39 36.45 -35.74
C MET A 766 3.31 35.60 -37.01
#